data_AF-A5GCS5-F1
#
_entry.id   AF-A5GCS5-F1
#
_cell.length_a   1.000
_cell.length_b   1.000
_cell.length_c   1.000
_cell.angle_alpha   90.00
_cell.angle_beta   90.00
_cell.angle_gamma   90.00
#
_symmetry.space_group_name_H-M   'P 1'
#
loop_
_entity.id
_entity.type
_entity.pdbx_description
1 polymer ?
#
loop_
_entity_poly.entity_id
_entity_poly.type
_entity_poly.pdbx_seq_one_letter_code
_entity_poly.pdbx_strand_id
1 'polypeptide(L)'
;MNNHCRRKMVSIFLLTVWLVCISITAEAAIQCYECHGSKDSHDYRPVDAPYRNITSGGFEGNHRAHVDKSTDFSECARCHPGSASFSSAHRDGLIKLSANINASPLEAQYKNATSAFLQTANPILGTCTNVNCHFERITPVWGGPRLAYPADCNACHGTPPSGGETGNAGSHTRHNDYYGGVDNCKKCHADHSTFSHATSVGRNLVVTPRDPADVPAGSYSGPLDNYLPSQSKTFGNCVNTYCHSDGSSVATGVVPANASAQWGTTQTCGSCHSVPPAYAAGIKANSHQVPEHAPWSCNKCHAGTTSDGLTITNPAVHANGAYDVSPASPELFTGYGYSSTGGTCTNVGCHFNNASRQWGTTLACDACHDSPPTTPAHLKHFGGTLANAAYGDVRIAQDFSANAPAYIMNCGNCHPMDTSRHRNGAVEVELYNPAAPEGSLKKRNPATASYTPGTDILIDSRGFGYTKGACNNIYCHSYNDWTTPGGVPQSSDCSSYIPPNLETARVYRSMTWESGPLSCSGCHGLAPRSSLPANDGGSGNSHAWIDGEGYENLHNYNMQFDPISCSYCHNDTVKTINSWTRDAKYVATLGDVPVANFAKHVNGTVDVAFDKVNNFPYNTPYSLSSATYDPSTKTCSNVSCHKGQTSVKWGTPYRYYYEIECDRCHKYGYCP
;
A
#
# COMPACT_ATOMS: atom_id res chain seq x y z
N MET A 1 14.22 139.73 -44.84
CA MET A 1 15.39 139.08 -44.22
C MET A 1 14.90 138.40 -42.93
N ASN A 2 14.27 137.23 -43.05
CA ASN A 2 14.81 135.86 -42.93
C ASN A 2 15.15 135.40 -41.50
N ASN A 3 14.45 134.32 -41.11
CA ASN A 3 14.77 133.32 -40.09
C ASN A 3 14.65 133.73 -38.61
N HIS A 4 13.47 133.48 -38.00
CA HIS A 4 13.40 132.85 -36.67
C HIS A 4 12.05 132.15 -36.36
N CYS A 5 11.40 131.55 -37.37
CA CYS A 5 10.20 130.72 -37.21
C CYS A 5 10.53 129.23 -36.91
N ARG A 6 11.56 128.94 -36.09
CA ARG A 6 12.08 127.56 -35.88
C ARG A 6 12.42 127.20 -34.43
N ARG A 7 11.81 127.87 -33.44
CA ARG A 7 12.09 127.61 -32.01
C ARG A 7 10.89 127.23 -31.13
N LYS A 8 9.69 127.07 -31.67
CA LYS A 8 8.50 126.68 -30.88
C LYS A 8 7.85 125.33 -31.24
N MET A 9 8.36 124.58 -32.22
CA MET A 9 7.81 123.26 -32.59
C MET A 9 8.58 122.04 -32.07
N VAL A 10 9.76 122.21 -31.47
CA VAL A 10 10.59 121.06 -31.03
C VAL A 10 10.36 120.67 -29.56
N SER A 11 9.85 121.58 -28.71
CA SER A 11 9.58 121.25 -27.30
C SER A 11 8.21 120.62 -27.04
N ILE A 12 7.27 120.67 -27.99
CA ILE A 12 5.92 120.06 -27.83
C ILE A 12 5.90 118.61 -28.33
N PHE A 13 6.81 118.21 -29.24
CA PHE A 13 6.87 116.84 -29.75
C PHE A 13 7.62 115.87 -28.81
N LEU A 14 8.49 116.38 -27.94
CA LEU A 14 9.21 115.57 -26.95
C LEU A 14 8.42 115.37 -25.65
N LEU A 15 7.40 116.21 -25.37
CA LEU A 15 6.53 116.04 -24.20
C LEU A 15 5.32 115.12 -24.48
N THR A 16 4.85 115.02 -25.72
CA THR A 16 3.75 114.11 -26.12
C THR A 16 4.20 112.66 -26.31
N VAL A 17 5.49 112.40 -26.55
CA VAL A 17 6.01 111.02 -26.61
C VAL A 17 6.27 110.45 -25.20
N TRP A 18 6.40 111.29 -24.17
CA TRP A 18 6.64 110.87 -22.79
C TRP A 18 5.36 110.74 -21.93
N LEU A 19 4.24 111.32 -22.38
CA LEU A 19 2.93 111.26 -21.68
C LEU A 19 1.97 110.17 -22.20
N VAL A 20 2.42 109.31 -23.12
CA VAL A 20 1.71 108.08 -23.52
C VAL A 20 2.51 106.85 -23.09
N CYS A 21 3.06 106.87 -21.88
CA CYS A 21 3.35 105.64 -21.14
C CYS A 21 2.04 105.18 -20.50
N ILE A 22 1.15 104.66 -21.34
CA ILE A 22 0.02 103.86 -20.90
C ILE A 22 0.62 102.76 -20.03
N SER A 23 0.12 102.63 -18.80
CA SER A 23 0.35 101.46 -17.96
C SER A 23 -0.30 100.26 -18.63
N ILE A 24 0.36 99.72 -19.65
CA ILE A 24 0.11 98.37 -20.13
C ILE A 24 0.73 97.47 -19.09
N THR A 25 -0.09 96.90 -18.22
CA THR A 25 0.25 95.64 -17.58
C THR A 25 0.59 94.68 -18.72
N ALA A 26 1.86 94.24 -18.77
CA ALA A 26 2.23 93.12 -19.62
C ALA A 26 1.55 91.88 -19.05
N GLU A 27 0.31 91.63 -19.47
CA GLU A 27 -0.35 90.34 -19.25
C GLU A 27 0.29 89.36 -20.21
N ALA A 28 1.32 88.65 -19.75
CA ALA A 28 1.80 87.46 -20.44
C ALA A 28 0.62 86.46 -20.46
N ALA A 29 -0.01 86.30 -21.63
CA ALA A 29 -1.13 85.40 -21.80
C ALA A 29 -0.66 83.96 -21.52
N ILE A 30 -1.18 83.35 -20.46
CA ILE A 30 -0.89 81.95 -20.12
C ILE A 30 -1.32 81.04 -21.28
N GLN A 31 -0.40 80.23 -21.76
CA GLN A 31 -0.64 79.30 -22.86
C GLN A 31 -1.09 77.93 -22.34
N CYS A 32 -1.86 77.18 -23.14
CA CYS A 32 -2.34 75.85 -22.73
C CYS A 32 -1.19 74.95 -22.28
N TYR A 33 -0.06 74.95 -22.99
CA TYR A 33 1.10 74.12 -22.66
C TYR A 33 1.73 74.42 -21.29
N GLU A 34 1.52 75.62 -20.74
CA GLU A 34 2.07 76.00 -19.43
C GLU A 34 1.25 75.38 -18.30
N CYS A 35 -0.08 75.27 -18.46
CA CYS A 35 -0.95 74.55 -17.52
C CYS A 35 -0.91 73.02 -17.69
N HIS A 36 -0.57 72.52 -18.89
CA HIS A 36 -0.50 71.08 -19.18
C HIS A 36 0.93 70.52 -19.07
N GLY A 37 1.93 71.36 -18.78
CA GLY A 37 3.29 70.95 -18.44
C GLY A 37 4.13 70.48 -19.64
N SER A 38 3.78 70.87 -20.86
CA SER A 38 4.53 70.50 -22.07
C SER A 38 5.69 71.45 -22.40
N LYS A 39 6.07 72.34 -21.47
CA LYS A 39 7.25 73.23 -21.56
C LYS A 39 8.07 73.19 -20.28
N ASP A 40 9.39 73.02 -20.40
CA ASP A 40 10.28 72.84 -19.25
C ASP A 40 10.44 74.06 -18.36
N SER A 41 10.44 75.26 -18.94
CA SER A 41 10.70 76.50 -18.20
C SER A 41 9.48 77.06 -17.46
N HIS A 42 8.26 76.63 -17.82
CA HIS A 42 7.00 77.18 -17.31
C HIS A 42 5.94 76.06 -17.20
N ASP A 43 6.09 75.19 -16.20
CA ASP A 43 5.13 74.13 -15.85
C ASP A 43 4.32 74.56 -14.63
N TYR A 44 3.11 75.06 -14.87
CA TYR A 44 2.19 75.53 -13.84
C TYR A 44 1.36 74.42 -13.20
N ARG A 45 1.53 73.15 -13.62
CA ARG A 45 0.88 72.04 -12.93
C ARG A 45 1.31 72.01 -11.46
N PRO A 46 0.40 71.66 -10.54
CA PRO A 46 0.73 71.56 -9.14
C PRO A 46 1.98 70.72 -8.87
N VAL A 47 2.95 71.31 -8.17
CA VAL A 47 4.20 70.67 -7.79
C VAL A 47 3.97 69.76 -6.62
N ASP A 48 4.70 68.65 -6.53
CA ASP A 48 4.56 67.66 -5.44
C ASP A 48 5.19 68.14 -4.14
N ALA A 49 4.65 69.23 -3.61
CA ALA A 49 5.11 69.89 -2.41
C ALA A 49 3.99 70.73 -1.79
N PRO A 50 4.04 70.97 -0.46
CA PRO A 50 3.07 71.80 0.26
C PRO A 50 3.35 73.31 0.07
N TYR A 51 3.99 73.70 -1.03
CA TYR A 51 4.24 75.11 -1.35
C TYR A 51 4.14 75.39 -2.85
N ARG A 52 3.88 76.66 -3.21
CA ARG A 52 3.94 77.14 -4.59
C ARG A 52 5.38 77.29 -5.06
N ASN A 53 5.76 76.63 -6.15
CA ASN A 53 7.10 76.76 -6.71
C ASN A 53 7.24 78.08 -7.48
N ILE A 54 7.97 79.04 -6.91
CA ILE A 54 8.16 80.37 -7.51
C ILE A 54 8.97 80.34 -8.82
N THR A 55 9.81 79.33 -9.03
CA THR A 55 10.68 79.23 -10.21
C THR A 55 9.93 78.69 -11.42
N SER A 56 9.06 77.68 -11.23
CA SER A 56 8.26 77.13 -12.34
C SER A 56 6.85 77.73 -12.43
N GLY A 57 6.42 78.47 -11.41
CA GLY A 57 5.06 79.01 -11.26
C GLY A 57 4.00 77.98 -10.82
N GLY A 58 4.39 76.72 -10.56
CA GLY A 58 3.49 75.62 -10.23
C GLY A 58 2.84 75.76 -8.85
N PHE A 59 1.54 75.48 -8.77
CA PHE A 59 0.75 75.57 -7.54
C PHE A 59 1.07 74.45 -6.54
N GLU A 60 0.55 74.57 -5.32
CA GLU A 60 0.61 73.50 -4.31
C GLU A 60 -0.23 72.29 -4.75
N GLY A 61 0.27 71.05 -4.60
CA GLY A 61 -0.48 69.83 -4.89
C GLY A 61 0.38 68.61 -5.17
N ASN A 62 -0.10 67.66 -5.98
CA ASN A 62 0.64 66.44 -6.34
C ASN A 62 0.42 66.00 -7.80
N HIS A 63 0.22 66.95 -8.73
CA HIS A 63 -0.05 66.57 -10.12
C HIS A 63 1.15 65.89 -10.77
N ARG A 64 2.38 66.31 -10.47
CA ARG A 64 3.59 65.73 -11.08
C ARG A 64 3.90 64.33 -10.57
N ALA A 65 3.29 63.90 -9.47
CA ALA A 65 3.34 62.53 -8.95
C ALA A 65 2.33 61.60 -9.64
N HIS A 66 1.23 62.15 -10.15
CA HIS A 66 0.14 61.38 -10.75
C HIS A 66 0.11 61.46 -12.29
N VAL A 67 0.67 62.52 -12.86
CA VAL A 67 0.78 62.73 -14.31
C VAL A 67 2.19 63.19 -14.67
N ASP A 68 2.87 62.41 -15.50
CA ASP A 68 4.10 62.85 -16.16
C ASP A 68 3.83 64.03 -17.10
N LYS A 69 4.87 64.65 -17.68
CA LYS A 69 4.71 65.66 -18.74
C LYS A 69 4.04 65.02 -19.95
N SER A 70 2.71 65.00 -19.97
CA SER A 70 1.93 64.27 -20.95
C SER A 70 1.58 65.15 -22.15
N THR A 71 1.73 64.61 -23.36
CA THR A 71 1.10 65.13 -24.58
C THR A 71 -0.26 64.47 -24.85
N ASP A 72 -0.64 63.46 -24.05
CA ASP A 72 -1.92 62.75 -24.13
C ASP A 72 -2.90 63.32 -23.09
N PHE A 73 -3.89 64.05 -23.58
CA PHE A 73 -4.89 64.72 -22.76
C PHE A 73 -5.95 63.78 -22.18
N SER A 74 -5.99 62.51 -22.64
CA SER A 74 -6.88 61.48 -22.07
C SER A 74 -6.50 61.10 -20.63
N GLU A 75 -5.23 61.26 -20.25
CA GLU A 75 -4.73 61.04 -18.88
C GLU A 75 -5.39 61.98 -17.86
N CYS A 76 -5.60 63.25 -18.24
CA CYS A 76 -6.26 64.23 -17.39
C CYS A 76 -7.74 63.88 -17.16
N ALA A 77 -8.38 63.23 -18.14
CA ALA A 77 -9.80 62.93 -18.11
C ALA A 77 -10.17 61.86 -17.08
N ARG A 78 -9.18 61.09 -16.60
CA ARG A 78 -9.33 60.12 -15.50
C ARG A 78 -9.81 60.78 -14.21
N CYS A 79 -9.36 62.03 -13.97
CA CYS A 79 -9.75 62.83 -12.82
C CYS A 79 -10.69 63.97 -13.22
N HIS A 80 -10.50 64.59 -14.39
CA HIS A 80 -11.20 65.80 -14.81
C HIS A 80 -12.12 65.55 -16.03
N PRO A 81 -13.43 65.33 -15.84
CA PRO A 81 -14.33 65.00 -16.93
C PRO A 81 -14.35 66.10 -18.01
N GLY A 82 -14.29 65.68 -19.28
CA GLY A 82 -14.29 66.58 -20.44
C GLY A 82 -12.91 67.12 -20.86
N SER A 83 -11.85 66.93 -20.06
CA SER A 83 -10.51 67.44 -20.39
C SER A 83 -9.85 66.77 -21.60
N ALA A 84 -10.32 65.57 -21.99
CA ALA A 84 -9.83 64.86 -23.18
C ALA A 84 -10.04 65.63 -24.49
N SER A 85 -11.02 66.53 -24.53
CA SER A 85 -11.35 67.34 -25.71
C SER A 85 -10.37 68.49 -25.98
N PHE A 86 -9.49 68.80 -25.02
CA PHE A 86 -8.50 69.88 -25.09
C PHE A 86 -9.05 71.24 -25.59
N SER A 87 -10.29 71.56 -25.19
CA SER A 87 -10.96 72.80 -25.59
C SER A 87 -10.69 73.93 -24.59
N SER A 88 -10.52 75.17 -25.08
CA SER A 88 -10.41 76.36 -24.21
C SER A 88 -11.62 76.59 -23.31
N ALA A 89 -12.76 75.94 -23.61
CA ALA A 89 -13.98 76.00 -22.80
C ALA A 89 -13.82 75.48 -21.37
N HIS A 90 -12.79 74.66 -21.07
CA HIS A 90 -12.56 74.17 -19.71
C HIS A 90 -11.88 75.21 -18.79
N ARG A 91 -11.43 76.37 -19.32
CA ARG A 91 -10.88 77.47 -18.53
C ARG A 91 -12.00 78.35 -17.98
N ASP A 92 -12.90 77.75 -17.21
CA ASP A 92 -14.08 78.39 -16.62
C ASP A 92 -13.85 78.84 -15.15
N GLY A 93 -12.62 78.70 -14.65
CA GLY A 93 -12.23 79.03 -13.28
C GLY A 93 -12.64 77.98 -12.24
N LEU A 94 -13.22 76.87 -12.68
CA LEU A 94 -13.65 75.76 -11.83
C LEU A 94 -12.82 74.51 -12.11
N ILE A 95 -12.49 73.78 -11.03
CA ILE A 95 -11.92 72.45 -11.10
C ILE A 95 -13.07 71.46 -10.90
N LYS A 96 -13.28 70.61 -11.92
CA LYS A 96 -14.29 69.55 -11.91
C LYS A 96 -13.58 68.21 -11.73
N LEU A 97 -14.00 67.41 -10.76
CA LEU A 97 -13.51 66.05 -10.60
C LEU A 97 -14.58 65.04 -11.00
N SER A 98 -14.17 63.89 -11.52
CA SER A 98 -15.09 62.81 -11.85
C SER A 98 -15.65 62.19 -10.58
N ALA A 99 -16.95 61.90 -10.56
CA ALA A 99 -17.58 61.16 -9.47
C ALA A 99 -17.11 59.68 -9.44
N ASN A 100 -16.59 59.15 -10.55
CA ASN A 100 -16.07 57.79 -10.69
C ASN A 100 -14.60 57.79 -11.15
N ILE A 101 -13.70 58.39 -10.36
CA ILE A 101 -12.26 58.49 -10.70
C ILE A 101 -11.71 57.10 -11.03
N ASN A 102 -11.23 56.94 -12.27
CA ASN A 102 -10.76 55.69 -12.85
C ASN A 102 -11.75 54.51 -12.73
N ALA A 103 -13.02 54.75 -13.09
CA ALA A 103 -14.09 53.74 -13.07
C ALA A 103 -14.28 53.06 -11.71
N SER A 104 -14.07 53.80 -10.62
CA SER A 104 -14.38 53.30 -9.28
C SER A 104 -15.85 52.91 -9.16
N PRO A 105 -16.19 51.75 -8.57
CA PRO A 105 -17.58 51.34 -8.33
C PRO A 105 -18.31 52.28 -7.37
N LEU A 106 -17.59 52.85 -6.39
CA LEU A 106 -18.11 53.80 -5.44
C LEU A 106 -17.82 55.24 -5.88
N GLU A 107 -18.72 56.15 -5.50
CA GLU A 107 -18.55 57.58 -5.78
C GLU A 107 -17.34 58.15 -5.02
N ALA A 108 -16.38 58.68 -5.78
CA ALA A 108 -15.19 59.32 -5.27
C ALA A 108 -15.48 60.78 -4.90
N GLN A 109 -15.03 61.20 -3.73
CA GLN A 109 -15.20 62.57 -3.24
C GLN A 109 -13.84 63.20 -2.96
N TYR A 110 -13.66 64.48 -3.30
CA TYR A 110 -12.52 65.27 -2.88
C TYR A 110 -12.97 66.28 -1.82
N LYS A 111 -12.35 66.26 -0.64
CA LYS A 111 -12.80 67.06 0.52
C LYS A 111 -14.29 66.87 0.86
N ASN A 112 -14.77 65.64 0.77
CA ASN A 112 -16.18 65.29 1.00
C ASN A 112 -17.16 66.00 0.04
N ALA A 113 -16.69 66.42 -1.15
CA ALA A 113 -17.52 67.04 -2.17
C ALA A 113 -17.28 66.41 -3.55
N THR A 114 -18.33 66.39 -4.38
CA THR A 114 -18.31 65.91 -5.78
C THR A 114 -18.60 67.05 -6.77
N SER A 115 -18.95 68.23 -6.25
CA SER A 115 -19.21 69.44 -7.04
C SER A 115 -17.92 70.13 -7.48
N ALA A 116 -17.99 70.85 -8.60
CA ALA A 116 -16.92 71.72 -9.07
C ALA A 116 -16.53 72.76 -7.99
N PHE A 117 -15.24 73.09 -7.88
CA PHE A 117 -14.75 74.07 -6.91
C PHE A 117 -13.85 75.12 -7.56
N LEU A 118 -13.72 76.30 -6.95
CA LEU A 118 -12.94 77.41 -7.51
C LEU A 118 -11.44 77.10 -7.55
N GLN A 119 -10.80 77.41 -8.67
CA GLN A 119 -9.35 77.46 -8.76
C GLN A 119 -8.83 78.72 -8.05
N THR A 120 -7.95 78.57 -7.06
CA THR A 120 -7.38 79.70 -6.29
C THR A 120 -5.87 79.62 -6.23
N ALA A 121 -5.21 80.77 -6.01
CA ALA A 121 -3.75 80.82 -5.91
C ALA A 121 -3.19 80.17 -4.63
N ASN A 122 -4.01 80.08 -3.57
CA ASN A 122 -3.70 79.45 -2.29
C ASN A 122 -4.74 78.35 -2.01
N PRO A 123 -4.67 77.20 -2.69
CA PRO A 123 -5.67 76.16 -2.55
C PRO A 123 -5.56 75.50 -1.17
N ILE A 124 -6.69 75.36 -0.46
CA ILE A 124 -6.77 74.40 0.65
C ILE A 124 -6.67 73.01 0.01
N LEU A 125 -5.85 72.10 0.53
CA LEU A 125 -5.76 70.74 0.01
C LEU A 125 -6.58 69.76 0.86
N GLY A 126 -6.84 68.55 0.37
CA GLY A 126 -7.65 67.57 1.09
C GLY A 126 -7.48 66.16 0.57
N THR A 127 -8.28 65.25 1.10
CA THR A 127 -8.23 63.82 0.74
C THR A 127 -9.28 63.49 -0.31
N CYS A 128 -8.96 62.52 -1.15
CA CYS A 128 -9.92 61.76 -1.95
C CYS A 128 -10.46 60.55 -1.14
N THR A 129 -11.73 60.20 -1.34
CA THR A 129 -12.36 58.95 -0.89
C THR A 129 -12.73 58.07 -2.07
N ASN A 130 -12.87 56.75 -1.86
CA ASN A 130 -13.42 55.80 -2.84
C ASN A 130 -12.76 55.82 -4.22
N VAL A 131 -11.50 56.24 -4.32
CA VAL A 131 -10.77 56.24 -5.60
C VAL A 131 -10.23 54.84 -5.87
N ASN A 132 -10.44 54.34 -7.08
CA ASN A 132 -9.94 53.02 -7.49
C ASN A 132 -8.41 52.94 -7.33
N CYS A 133 -7.70 54.03 -7.62
CA CYS A 133 -6.24 54.12 -7.51
C CYS A 133 -5.68 53.91 -6.09
N HIS A 134 -6.49 54.15 -5.07
CA HIS A 134 -6.10 53.96 -3.67
C HIS A 134 -7.02 52.95 -2.97
N PHE A 135 -7.53 51.97 -3.71
CA PHE A 135 -8.26 50.82 -3.18
C PHE A 135 -9.48 51.19 -2.32
N GLU A 136 -10.18 52.25 -2.73
CA GLU A 136 -11.34 52.81 -2.02
C GLU A 136 -11.07 53.26 -0.59
N ARG A 137 -9.79 53.48 -0.24
CA ARG A 137 -9.39 54.05 1.04
C ARG A 137 -9.41 55.57 0.99
N ILE A 138 -9.48 56.19 2.17
CA ILE A 138 -9.18 57.60 2.32
C ILE A 138 -7.69 57.79 1.96
N THR A 139 -7.45 58.59 0.94
CA THR A 139 -6.08 58.91 0.49
C THR A 139 -5.34 59.80 1.48
N PRO A 140 -4.00 59.84 1.43
CA PRO A 140 -3.25 60.93 2.03
C PRO A 140 -3.75 62.29 1.51
N VAL A 141 -3.52 63.35 2.29
CA VAL A 141 -3.84 64.71 1.85
C VAL A 141 -3.10 65.01 0.55
N TRP A 142 -3.83 65.48 -0.46
CA TRP A 142 -3.25 65.96 -1.72
C TRP A 142 -2.18 67.02 -1.40
N GLY A 143 -1.00 66.96 -2.03
CA GLY A 143 0.16 67.79 -1.65
C GLY A 143 1.11 67.19 -0.61
N GLY A 144 0.77 66.03 -0.02
CA GLY A 144 1.65 65.27 0.85
C GLY A 144 2.78 64.53 0.10
N PRO A 145 3.76 63.96 0.83
CA PRO A 145 4.86 63.21 0.23
C PRO A 145 4.37 61.98 -0.55
N ARG A 146 5.12 61.62 -1.61
CA ARG A 146 4.87 60.41 -2.41
C ARG A 146 5.11 59.14 -1.59
N LEU A 147 4.31 58.11 -1.80
CA LEU A 147 4.56 56.77 -1.23
C LEU A 147 5.86 56.20 -1.80
N ALA A 148 6.67 55.54 -0.96
CA ALA A 148 8.00 55.03 -1.29
C ALA A 148 8.16 53.55 -0.93
N TYR A 149 8.83 52.82 -1.82
CA TYR A 149 9.25 51.44 -1.57
C TYR A 149 10.50 51.43 -0.67
N PRO A 150 10.63 50.48 0.28
CA PRO A 150 9.66 49.43 0.65
C PRO A 150 8.69 49.83 1.79
N ALA A 151 8.84 51.04 2.35
CA ALA A 151 8.20 51.44 3.60
C ALA A 151 6.66 51.47 3.52
N ASP A 152 6.11 51.80 2.35
CA ASP A 152 4.68 52.12 2.21
C ASP A 152 3.83 51.03 1.55
N CYS A 153 4.35 49.79 1.40
CA CYS A 153 3.60 48.69 0.77
C CYS A 153 2.26 48.40 1.49
N ASN A 154 2.23 48.56 2.82
CA ASN A 154 1.04 48.35 3.65
C ASN A 154 -0.06 49.43 3.45
N ALA A 155 0.27 50.54 2.80
CA ALA A 155 -0.71 51.60 2.51
C ALA A 155 -1.82 51.10 1.57
N CYS A 156 -1.50 50.20 0.64
CA CYS A 156 -2.43 49.65 -0.34
C CYS A 156 -3.12 48.37 0.16
N HIS A 157 -2.35 47.36 0.58
CA HIS A 157 -2.87 46.08 1.07
C HIS A 157 -2.06 45.60 2.29
N GLY A 158 -2.66 44.80 3.17
CA GLY A 158 -1.91 44.15 4.25
C GLY A 158 -0.86 43.16 3.72
N THR A 159 0.10 42.75 4.55
CA THR A 159 1.15 41.77 4.22
C THR A 159 1.10 40.57 5.20
N PRO A 160 0.38 39.47 4.86
CA PRO A 160 -0.52 39.29 3.72
C PRO A 160 -1.79 40.15 3.87
N PRO A 161 -2.58 40.37 2.79
CA PRO A 161 -3.83 41.10 2.89
C PRO A 161 -4.70 40.43 3.94
N SER A 162 -4.99 41.14 5.03
CA SER A 162 -5.90 40.65 6.07
C SER A 162 -7.26 40.46 5.40
N GLY A 163 -7.60 39.21 5.09
CA GLY A 163 -8.85 38.84 4.42
C GLY A 163 -10.04 39.12 5.34
N GLY A 164 -10.42 40.40 5.45
CA GLY A 164 -11.61 40.87 6.17
C GLY A 164 -12.91 40.22 5.69
N GLU A 165 -14.03 40.64 6.30
CA GLU A 165 -15.24 39.84 6.61
C GLU A 165 -15.91 38.96 5.53
N THR A 166 -15.52 38.98 4.25
CA THR A 166 -16.11 38.09 3.23
C THR A 166 -15.11 37.38 2.31
N GLY A 167 -13.85 37.21 2.72
CA GLY A 167 -12.85 36.45 1.95
C GLY A 167 -12.03 35.40 2.71
N ASN A 168 -12.50 35.03 3.90
CA ASN A 168 -11.89 34.21 4.96
C ASN A 168 -10.36 34.15 4.98
N ALA A 169 -9.80 34.91 5.92
CA ALA A 169 -8.45 34.89 6.48
C ALA A 169 -7.78 33.51 6.68
N GLY A 170 -8.46 32.37 6.45
CA GLY A 170 -7.92 31.02 6.58
C GLY A 170 -6.97 30.57 5.47
N SER A 171 -7.24 30.82 4.18
CA SER A 171 -6.40 30.28 3.08
C SER A 171 -4.98 30.88 3.10
N HIS A 172 -4.84 32.20 3.19
CA HIS A 172 -3.52 32.82 3.35
C HIS A 172 -2.84 32.37 4.64
N THR A 173 -3.58 32.21 5.75
CA THR A 173 -3.00 31.69 7.00
C THR A 173 -2.40 30.30 6.77
N ARG A 174 -3.12 29.38 6.14
CA ARG A 174 -2.61 28.03 5.82
C ARG A 174 -1.39 28.04 4.90
N HIS A 175 -1.40 28.89 3.87
CA HIS A 175 -0.25 29.01 2.99
C HIS A 175 0.93 29.63 3.72
N ASN A 176 0.72 30.59 4.62
CA ASN A 176 1.76 31.20 5.43
C ASN A 176 2.32 30.26 6.51
N ASP A 177 1.52 29.33 7.02
CA ASP A 177 2.00 28.28 7.94
C ASP A 177 3.09 27.41 7.27
N TYR A 178 2.98 27.20 5.95
CA TYR A 178 3.97 26.47 5.15
C TYR A 178 5.06 27.40 4.57
N TYR A 179 4.66 28.53 4.01
CA TYR A 179 5.47 29.53 3.33
C TYR A 179 5.53 30.83 4.15
N GLY A 180 6.18 30.78 5.31
CA GLY A 180 6.26 31.92 6.21
C GLY A 180 7.11 33.09 5.66
N GLY A 181 6.70 34.32 5.97
CA GLY A 181 7.45 35.53 5.60
C GLY A 181 7.10 36.12 4.24
N VAL A 182 7.31 37.43 4.09
CA VAL A 182 6.89 38.22 2.92
C VAL A 182 7.62 37.82 1.62
N ASP A 183 8.84 37.32 1.72
CA ASP A 183 9.62 36.87 0.56
C ASP A 183 9.00 35.66 -0.14
N ASN A 184 8.13 34.92 0.56
CA ASN A 184 7.45 33.76 0.01
C ASN A 184 6.11 34.10 -0.67
N CYS A 185 5.64 35.34 -0.65
CA CYS A 185 4.49 35.76 -1.47
C CYS A 185 4.73 35.49 -2.97
N LYS A 186 6.00 35.50 -3.40
CA LYS A 186 6.43 35.18 -4.77
C LYS A 186 6.07 33.76 -5.21
N LYS A 187 5.75 32.87 -4.26
CA LYS A 187 5.26 31.50 -4.53
C LYS A 187 3.91 31.49 -5.24
N CYS A 188 3.14 32.56 -5.13
CA CYS A 188 1.85 32.70 -5.80
C CYS A 188 1.73 34.02 -6.59
N HIS A 189 2.42 35.08 -6.18
CA HIS A 189 2.34 36.39 -6.82
C HIS A 189 3.63 36.73 -7.56
N ALA A 190 3.56 37.64 -8.52
CA ALA A 190 4.77 38.20 -9.10
C ALA A 190 5.51 39.03 -8.03
N ASP A 191 6.84 38.92 -7.98
CA ASP A 191 7.66 39.76 -7.12
C ASP A 191 7.70 41.19 -7.69
N HIS A 192 7.37 42.17 -6.87
CA HIS A 192 7.32 43.58 -7.24
C HIS A 192 8.36 44.36 -6.42
N SER A 193 9.57 44.47 -6.96
CA SER A 193 10.69 45.21 -6.36
C SER A 193 10.62 46.73 -6.54
N THR A 194 9.57 47.23 -7.19
CA THR A 194 9.28 48.66 -7.39
C THR A 194 7.77 48.89 -7.29
N PHE A 195 7.34 50.14 -7.12
CA PHE A 195 5.92 50.56 -7.05
C PHE A 195 5.13 50.37 -8.37
N SER A 196 5.57 49.47 -9.27
CA SER A 196 4.91 49.16 -10.55
C SER A 196 3.44 48.77 -10.40
N HIS A 197 3.06 48.32 -9.21
CA HIS A 197 1.71 47.87 -8.87
C HIS A 197 0.72 49.03 -8.61
N ALA A 198 1.16 50.19 -8.07
CA ALA A 198 0.24 51.28 -7.71
C ALA A 198 0.12 52.38 -8.78
N THR A 199 1.09 52.52 -9.68
CA THR A 199 0.97 53.46 -10.82
C THR A 199 0.17 52.89 -11.99
N SER A 200 -0.29 51.63 -11.89
CA SER A 200 -0.95 50.88 -12.96
C SER A 200 -2.35 50.37 -12.56
N VAL A 201 -3.19 51.28 -12.08
CA VAL A 201 -4.55 50.99 -11.59
C VAL A 201 -5.45 50.51 -12.73
N GLY A 202 -6.19 49.42 -12.51
CA GLY A 202 -7.01 48.75 -13.54
C GLY A 202 -6.35 47.52 -14.18
N ARG A 203 -5.21 47.06 -13.66
CA ARG A 203 -4.61 45.77 -14.02
C ARG A 203 -5.08 44.66 -13.09
N ASN A 204 -5.19 43.47 -13.64
CA ASN A 204 -5.51 42.24 -12.93
C ASN A 204 -4.40 41.87 -11.93
N LEU A 205 -4.78 41.35 -10.77
CA LEU A 205 -3.88 40.60 -9.89
C LEU A 205 -3.12 39.54 -10.70
N VAL A 206 -1.84 39.33 -10.40
CA VAL A 206 -1.09 38.23 -11.02
C VAL A 206 -0.99 37.11 -10.00
N VAL A 207 -1.61 35.97 -10.33
CA VAL A 207 -1.54 34.74 -9.54
C VAL A 207 -0.91 33.66 -10.41
N THR A 208 0.34 33.33 -10.11
CA THR A 208 1.14 32.29 -10.76
C THR A 208 1.67 31.37 -9.67
N PRO A 209 0.91 30.32 -9.30
CA PRO A 209 1.37 29.33 -8.34
C PRO A 209 2.70 28.72 -8.78
N ARG A 210 3.58 28.47 -7.81
CA ARG A 210 4.89 27.87 -8.01
C ARG A 210 5.07 26.67 -7.09
N ASP A 211 5.92 25.75 -7.52
CA ASP A 211 6.33 24.63 -6.69
C ASP A 211 7.33 25.06 -5.58
N PRO A 212 7.71 24.15 -4.65
CA PRO A 212 8.72 24.45 -3.66
C PRO A 212 10.08 24.91 -4.24
N ALA A 213 10.39 24.55 -5.48
CA ALA A 213 11.61 24.94 -6.21
C ALA A 213 11.48 26.28 -6.98
N ASP A 214 10.41 27.07 -6.74
CA ASP A 214 10.14 28.36 -7.39
C ASP A 214 9.81 28.29 -8.90
N VAL A 215 9.50 27.10 -9.43
CA VAL A 215 9.10 26.92 -10.83
C VAL A 215 7.59 27.14 -10.97
N PRO A 216 7.11 27.94 -11.96
CA PRO A 216 5.68 28.07 -12.23
C PRO A 216 5.02 26.69 -12.42
N ALA A 217 4.03 26.39 -11.58
CA ALA A 217 3.37 25.10 -11.52
C ALA A 217 1.90 25.29 -11.13
N GLY A 218 1.02 25.06 -12.10
CA GLY A 218 -0.42 25.22 -11.93
C GLY A 218 -0.96 26.59 -12.34
N SER A 219 -2.25 26.80 -12.12
CA SER A 219 -2.93 28.05 -12.46
C SER A 219 -4.09 28.34 -11.51
N TYR A 220 -4.51 29.60 -11.46
CA TYR A 220 -5.69 30.06 -10.73
C TYR A 220 -6.74 30.57 -11.72
N SER A 221 -7.96 30.07 -11.61
CA SER A 221 -9.05 30.35 -12.57
C SER A 221 -9.98 31.49 -12.13
N GLY A 222 -9.72 32.13 -10.99
CA GLY A 222 -10.63 33.11 -10.42
C GLY A 222 -10.49 34.50 -11.06
N PRO A 223 -11.50 35.37 -10.88
CA PRO A 223 -11.37 36.77 -11.27
C PRO A 223 -10.16 37.41 -10.58
N LEU A 224 -9.46 38.25 -11.32
CA LEU A 224 -8.23 38.91 -10.89
C LEU A 224 -8.45 40.43 -10.72
N ASP A 225 -9.65 40.92 -11.03
CA ASP A 225 -10.07 42.32 -11.04
C ASP A 225 -11.11 42.65 -9.96
N ASN A 226 -11.44 41.69 -9.10
CA ASN A 226 -12.40 41.83 -8.01
C ASN A 226 -11.75 42.16 -6.66
N TYR A 227 -10.68 42.97 -6.63
CA TYR A 227 -9.88 43.25 -5.43
C TYR A 227 -10.37 44.44 -4.57
N LEU A 228 -11.25 45.30 -5.07
CA LEU A 228 -11.75 46.47 -4.33
C LEU A 228 -12.76 46.10 -3.23
N PRO A 229 -12.74 46.74 -2.04
CA PRO A 229 -13.66 46.44 -0.94
C PRO A 229 -15.15 46.42 -1.32
N SER A 230 -15.59 47.32 -2.22
CA SER A 230 -16.97 47.39 -2.69
C SER A 230 -17.41 46.24 -3.60
N GLN A 231 -16.47 45.50 -4.18
CA GLN A 231 -16.76 44.43 -5.12
C GLN A 231 -17.07 43.12 -4.39
N SER A 232 -18.10 42.41 -4.87
CA SER A 232 -18.34 41.02 -4.48
C SER A 232 -17.15 40.14 -4.85
N LYS A 233 -16.62 39.42 -3.87
CA LYS A 233 -15.48 38.50 -4.07
C LYS A 233 -15.99 37.14 -4.54
N THR A 234 -15.52 36.71 -5.69
CA THR A 234 -15.70 35.35 -6.19
C THR A 234 -14.33 34.71 -6.31
N PHE A 235 -14.17 33.53 -5.71
CA PHE A 235 -12.91 32.79 -5.71
C PHE A 235 -12.89 31.70 -6.78
N GLY A 236 -11.72 31.51 -7.39
CA GLY A 236 -11.49 30.48 -8.40
C GLY A 236 -10.84 29.22 -7.87
N ASN A 237 -10.52 28.33 -8.81
CA ASN A 237 -9.84 27.07 -8.55
C ASN A 237 -8.34 27.17 -8.83
N CYS A 238 -7.54 26.59 -7.95
CA CYS A 238 -6.14 26.28 -8.16
C CYS A 238 -6.05 24.89 -8.80
N VAL A 239 -5.54 24.79 -10.04
CA VAL A 239 -5.41 23.53 -10.78
C VAL A 239 -3.96 23.19 -11.09
N ASN A 240 -3.66 21.89 -11.25
CA ASN A 240 -2.32 21.37 -11.57
C ASN A 240 -1.24 21.83 -10.57
N THR A 241 -1.61 21.95 -9.29
CA THR A 241 -0.68 22.30 -8.21
C THR A 241 -0.23 21.05 -7.47
N TYR A 242 1.07 20.97 -7.16
CA TYR A 242 1.64 19.83 -6.42
C TYR A 242 1.01 19.68 -5.02
N CYS A 243 0.87 20.78 -4.26
CA CYS A 243 0.41 20.77 -2.86
C CYS A 243 -1.06 20.35 -2.68
N HIS A 244 -1.89 20.45 -3.73
CA HIS A 244 -3.30 20.02 -3.71
C HIS A 244 -3.55 18.80 -4.60
N SER A 245 -2.51 17.99 -4.83
CA SER A 245 -2.60 16.69 -5.51
C SER A 245 -2.76 15.54 -4.51
N ASP A 246 -2.81 14.30 -5.01
CA ASP A 246 -2.82 13.08 -4.21
C ASP A 246 -1.42 12.60 -3.76
N GLY A 247 -0.41 13.46 -3.95
CA GLY A 247 1.00 13.15 -3.64
C GLY A 247 1.58 12.03 -4.49
N SER A 248 0.92 11.60 -5.58
CA SER A 248 1.47 10.57 -6.50
C SER A 248 2.64 11.07 -7.32
N SER A 249 2.73 12.37 -7.56
CA SER A 249 3.80 13.04 -8.30
C SER A 249 5.20 12.78 -7.74
N VAL A 250 5.34 12.51 -6.43
CA VAL A 250 6.62 12.09 -5.82
C VAL A 250 7.15 10.80 -6.43
N ALA A 251 6.25 9.87 -6.78
CA ALA A 251 6.61 8.58 -7.35
C ALA A 251 6.54 8.57 -8.88
N THR A 252 5.66 9.37 -9.49
CA THR A 252 5.39 9.37 -10.93
C THR A 252 6.09 10.50 -11.70
N GLY A 253 6.53 11.56 -11.01
CA GLY A 253 7.01 12.80 -11.63
C GLY A 253 5.91 13.65 -12.28
N VAL A 254 4.63 13.27 -12.16
CA VAL A 254 3.51 13.92 -12.85
C VAL A 254 2.44 14.34 -11.85
N VAL A 255 2.03 15.62 -11.89
CA VAL A 255 0.86 16.12 -11.15
C VAL A 255 -0.40 15.77 -11.95
N PRO A 256 -1.37 15.03 -11.38
CA PRO A 256 -2.60 14.67 -12.08
C PRO A 256 -3.41 15.90 -12.51
N ALA A 257 -3.99 15.84 -13.72
CA ALA A 257 -4.73 16.95 -14.33
C ALA A 257 -6.03 17.35 -13.58
N ASN A 258 -6.51 16.49 -12.68
CA ASN A 258 -7.73 16.69 -11.90
C ASN A 258 -7.49 17.20 -10.46
N ALA A 259 -6.24 17.52 -10.09
CA ALA A 259 -5.94 18.16 -8.82
C ALA A 259 -6.47 19.60 -8.82
N SER A 260 -7.62 19.83 -8.19
CA SER A 260 -8.30 21.14 -8.13
C SER A 260 -8.74 21.46 -6.71
N ALA A 261 -8.33 22.61 -6.19
CA ALA A 261 -8.79 23.16 -4.91
C ALA A 261 -9.39 24.55 -5.12
N GLN A 262 -10.57 24.81 -4.56
CA GLN A 262 -11.18 26.13 -4.63
C GLN A 262 -10.63 27.03 -3.51
N TRP A 263 -10.18 28.23 -3.85
CA TRP A 263 -9.69 29.18 -2.85
C TRP A 263 -10.80 29.59 -1.88
N GLY A 264 -10.49 29.64 -0.58
CA GLY A 264 -11.45 29.97 0.48
C GLY A 264 -12.24 28.76 1.01
N THR A 265 -11.99 27.55 0.50
CA THR A 265 -12.62 26.32 1.00
C THR A 265 -11.72 25.57 1.99
N THR A 266 -12.34 24.76 2.86
CA THR A 266 -11.61 23.88 3.80
C THR A 266 -11.42 22.52 3.17
N GLN A 267 -10.20 21.97 3.24
CA GLN A 267 -9.89 20.63 2.73
C GLN A 267 -9.78 19.61 3.86
N THR A 268 -10.07 18.35 3.53
CA THR A 268 -9.87 17.17 4.40
C THR A 268 -8.76 16.30 3.81
N CYS A 269 -8.22 15.34 4.56
CA CYS A 269 -7.25 14.38 4.03
C CYS A 269 -7.77 13.68 2.77
N GLY A 270 -9.05 13.30 2.80
CA GLY A 270 -9.79 12.67 1.69
C GLY A 270 -9.92 13.54 0.44
N SER A 271 -9.76 14.86 0.55
CA SER A 271 -9.74 15.77 -0.59
C SER A 271 -8.48 15.62 -1.46
N CYS A 272 -7.40 15.04 -0.90
CA CYS A 272 -6.13 14.84 -1.59
C CYS A 272 -5.88 13.36 -1.86
N HIS A 273 -5.92 12.51 -0.83
CA HIS A 273 -5.68 11.07 -0.94
C HIS A 273 -6.70 10.27 -0.12
N SER A 274 -6.93 9.00 -0.46
CA SER A 274 -7.80 8.14 0.36
C SER A 274 -7.27 8.02 1.80
N VAL A 275 -8.16 7.72 2.75
CA VAL A 275 -7.86 7.65 4.18
C VAL A 275 -8.27 6.27 4.73
N PRO A 276 -7.34 5.31 4.87
CA PRO A 276 -5.95 5.35 4.44
C PRO A 276 -5.77 5.13 2.92
N PRO A 277 -4.62 5.48 2.34
CA PRO A 277 -4.39 5.31 0.90
C PRO A 277 -4.44 3.83 0.48
N ALA A 278 -5.15 3.53 -0.60
CA ALA A 278 -5.26 2.18 -1.16
C ALA A 278 -4.63 2.15 -2.56
N TYR A 279 -3.40 1.66 -2.66
CA TYR A 279 -2.69 1.54 -3.93
C TYR A 279 -2.43 0.07 -4.24
N ALA A 280 -2.76 -0.36 -5.46
CA ALA A 280 -2.48 -1.71 -5.93
C ALA A 280 -0.96 -1.94 -6.10
N ALA A 281 -0.57 -3.18 -6.41
CA ALA A 281 0.82 -3.51 -6.73
C ALA A 281 1.35 -2.62 -7.88
N GLY A 282 2.56 -2.07 -7.71
CA GLY A 282 3.17 -1.15 -8.68
C GLY A 282 3.79 0.08 -8.00
N ILE A 283 3.77 1.20 -8.70
CA ILE A 283 4.27 2.48 -8.19
C ILE A 283 3.39 2.93 -7.02
N LYS A 284 3.98 3.07 -5.82
CA LYS A 284 3.33 3.32 -4.52
C LYS A 284 2.62 2.12 -3.89
N ALA A 285 3.01 0.88 -4.22
CA ALA A 285 2.48 -0.30 -3.55
C ALA A 285 2.54 -0.15 -2.02
N ASN A 286 1.42 -0.44 -1.36
CA ASN A 286 1.31 -0.28 0.08
C ASN A 286 0.48 -1.41 0.71
N SER A 287 0.50 -1.48 2.05
CA SER A 287 -0.21 -2.51 2.81
C SER A 287 -1.31 -1.95 3.72
N HIS A 288 -1.72 -0.68 3.59
CA HIS A 288 -2.68 -0.08 4.53
C HIS A 288 -4.01 -0.84 4.63
N GLN A 289 -4.47 -1.44 3.53
CA GLN A 289 -5.76 -2.11 3.44
C GLN A 289 -5.72 -3.58 3.83
N VAL A 290 -4.55 -4.15 4.14
CA VAL A 290 -4.51 -5.54 4.62
C VAL A 290 -5.08 -5.61 6.04
N PRO A 291 -5.83 -6.66 6.41
CA PRO A 291 -6.50 -6.76 7.71
C PRO A 291 -5.58 -6.52 8.91
N GLU A 292 -4.29 -6.88 8.79
CA GLU A 292 -3.29 -6.69 9.84
C GLU A 292 -2.84 -5.23 10.02
N HIS A 293 -2.95 -4.38 8.98
CA HIS A 293 -2.54 -2.98 9.03
C HIS A 293 -3.72 -1.99 9.11
N ALA A 294 -4.89 -2.35 8.57
CA ALA A 294 -6.08 -1.51 8.56
C ALA A 294 -6.52 -0.96 9.94
N PRO A 295 -6.33 -1.68 11.07
CA PRO A 295 -6.68 -1.16 12.39
C PRO A 295 -5.74 -0.09 12.95
N TRP A 296 -4.55 0.11 12.37
CA TRP A 296 -3.55 1.03 12.91
C TRP A 296 -3.80 2.46 12.44
N SER A 297 -3.80 3.41 13.38
CA SER A 297 -3.86 4.84 13.04
C SER A 297 -2.56 5.31 12.36
N CYS A 298 -2.68 6.30 11.47
CA CYS A 298 -1.56 6.83 10.67
C CYS A 298 -0.39 7.28 11.55
N ASN A 299 -0.65 7.82 12.74
CA ASN A 299 0.38 8.30 13.66
C ASN A 299 1.36 7.21 14.13
N LYS A 300 1.04 5.93 13.94
CA LYS A 300 1.93 4.81 14.26
C LYS A 300 3.15 4.74 13.35
N CYS A 301 2.99 5.10 12.08
CA CYS A 301 4.05 5.08 11.07
C CYS A 301 4.37 6.46 10.48
N HIS A 302 3.51 7.46 10.71
CA HIS A 302 3.68 8.84 10.25
C HIS A 302 3.70 9.82 11.44
N ALA A 303 4.41 9.45 12.51
CA ALA A 303 4.46 10.23 13.75
C ALA A 303 5.06 11.64 13.55
N GLY A 304 5.98 11.79 12.59
CA GLY A 304 6.50 13.09 12.19
C GLY A 304 5.46 14.01 11.52
N THR A 305 4.41 13.44 10.92
CA THR A 305 3.39 14.18 10.16
C THR A 305 2.14 14.47 10.99
N THR A 306 1.72 13.52 11.82
CA THR A 306 0.47 13.59 12.58
C THR A 306 0.60 12.94 13.95
N SER A 307 0.00 13.55 14.98
CA SER A 307 -0.06 12.99 16.34
C SER A 307 -1.29 12.13 16.61
N ASP A 308 -2.40 12.38 15.90
CA ASP A 308 -3.71 11.72 16.10
C ASP A 308 -4.15 10.85 14.91
N GLY A 309 -3.45 10.95 13.78
CA GLY A 309 -3.76 10.25 12.54
C GLY A 309 -4.70 11.01 11.59
N LEU A 310 -5.22 12.17 12.01
CA LEU A 310 -6.27 12.92 11.31
C LEU A 310 -5.93 14.41 11.13
N THR A 311 -4.96 14.94 11.86
CA THR A 311 -4.48 16.32 11.76
C THR A 311 -3.01 16.38 11.39
N ILE A 312 -2.62 17.36 10.56
CA ILE A 312 -1.22 17.59 10.17
C ILE A 312 -0.59 18.50 11.22
N THR A 313 0.36 17.97 11.99
CA THR A 313 1.09 18.71 13.03
C THR A 313 2.35 19.37 12.49
N ASN A 314 2.94 18.79 11.44
CA ASN A 314 4.13 19.34 10.78
C ASN A 314 3.95 19.38 9.26
N PRO A 315 3.49 20.52 8.72
CA PRO A 315 3.33 20.70 7.27
C PRO A 315 4.63 20.49 6.49
N ALA A 316 5.79 20.81 7.07
CA ALA A 316 7.09 20.74 6.41
C ALA A 316 7.56 19.31 6.08
N VAL A 317 6.93 18.27 6.62
CA VAL A 317 7.17 16.85 6.28
C VAL A 317 5.94 16.17 5.67
N HIS A 318 4.89 16.94 5.37
CA HIS A 318 3.69 16.43 4.70
C HIS A 318 3.72 16.70 3.19
N ALA A 319 4.27 17.85 2.79
CA ALA A 319 4.25 18.34 1.40
C ALA A 319 5.64 18.73 0.86
N ASN A 320 6.71 18.11 1.36
CA ASN A 320 8.10 18.41 1.00
C ASN A 320 8.64 17.65 -0.24
N GLY A 321 7.80 16.88 -0.93
CA GLY A 321 8.25 16.06 -2.06
C GLY A 321 8.81 14.69 -1.66
N ALA A 322 8.65 14.25 -0.42
CA ALA A 322 9.13 12.95 0.06
C ALA A 322 8.02 12.15 0.77
N TYR A 323 8.22 10.83 0.90
CA TYR A 323 7.39 9.98 1.75
C TYR A 323 8.06 9.84 3.12
N ASP A 324 7.76 10.77 4.02
CA ASP A 324 8.24 10.74 5.39
C ASP A 324 7.48 9.71 6.23
N VAL A 325 8.19 8.62 6.55
CA VAL A 325 7.68 7.52 7.40
C VAL A 325 8.59 7.44 8.61
N SER A 326 8.02 7.75 9.77
CA SER A 326 8.72 7.72 11.06
C SER A 326 7.81 7.09 12.11
N PRO A 327 8.32 6.10 12.85
CA PRO A 327 7.50 5.37 13.79
C PRO A 327 7.15 6.25 15.01
N ALA A 328 6.02 5.96 15.64
CA ALA A 328 5.69 6.55 16.93
C ALA A 328 6.68 6.17 18.04
N SER A 329 7.37 5.04 17.88
CA SER A 329 8.38 4.55 18.81
C SER A 329 9.37 3.59 18.12
N PRO A 330 10.64 3.54 18.53
CA PRO A 330 11.66 2.72 17.87
C PRO A 330 11.40 1.21 17.96
N GLU A 331 10.51 0.76 18.84
CA GLU A 331 10.08 -0.65 18.95
C GLU A 331 9.23 -1.10 17.76
N LEU A 332 8.63 -0.17 17.00
CA LEU A 332 7.83 -0.52 15.82
C LEU A 332 8.72 -0.89 14.63
N PHE A 333 9.68 -0.03 14.31
CA PHE A 333 10.75 -0.26 13.33
C PHE A 333 11.86 0.76 13.55
N THR A 334 13.10 0.45 13.16
CA THR A 334 14.25 1.36 13.37
C THR A 334 14.58 2.21 12.16
N GLY A 335 14.00 1.93 11.00
CA GLY A 335 14.23 2.73 9.79
C GLY A 335 13.27 2.40 8.66
N TYR A 336 13.09 3.37 7.75
CA TYR A 336 12.33 3.24 6.52
C TYR A 336 13.15 3.76 5.34
N GLY A 337 13.28 2.94 4.29
CA GLY A 337 13.87 3.33 3.01
C GLY A 337 12.79 3.34 1.94
N TYR A 338 12.54 4.49 1.33
CA TYR A 338 11.56 4.59 0.24
C TYR A 338 11.99 3.80 -1.01
N SER A 339 11.03 3.15 -1.66
CA SER A 339 11.14 2.58 -3.00
C SER A 339 9.80 2.75 -3.72
N SER A 340 9.83 3.00 -5.02
CA SER A 340 8.62 3.15 -5.83
C SER A 340 7.77 1.88 -5.86
N THR A 341 8.36 0.71 -5.65
CA THR A 341 7.65 -0.59 -5.60
C THR A 341 7.26 -1.02 -4.18
N GLY A 342 7.26 -0.09 -3.23
CA GLY A 342 6.99 -0.35 -1.82
C GLY A 342 8.26 -0.25 -0.98
N GLY A 343 8.30 0.69 -0.05
CA GLY A 343 9.48 0.98 0.79
C GLY A 343 9.84 -0.17 1.74
N THR A 344 11.06 -0.14 2.27
CA THR A 344 11.58 -1.18 3.18
C THR A 344 11.66 -0.65 4.61
N CYS A 345 11.00 -1.35 5.53
CA CYS A 345 11.13 -1.12 6.96
C CYS A 345 12.22 -2.05 7.54
N THR A 346 13.02 -1.55 8.49
CA THR A 346 14.13 -2.30 9.12
C THR A 346 13.79 -2.61 10.58
N ASN A 347 14.16 -3.81 11.06
CA ASN A 347 13.93 -4.28 12.44
C ASN A 347 12.48 -4.08 12.91
N VAL A 348 11.53 -4.68 12.20
CA VAL A 348 10.11 -4.42 12.45
C VAL A 348 9.59 -5.28 13.60
N GLY A 349 9.21 -4.65 14.72
CA GLY A 349 8.76 -5.33 15.93
C GLY A 349 7.51 -6.19 15.70
N CYS A 350 6.53 -5.66 14.96
CA CYS A 350 5.31 -6.39 14.59
C CYS A 350 5.56 -7.58 13.64
N HIS A 351 6.76 -7.68 13.05
CA HIS A 351 7.19 -8.80 12.21
C HIS A 351 8.31 -9.59 12.87
N PHE A 352 8.21 -9.81 14.19
CA PHE A 352 9.12 -10.65 14.98
C PHE A 352 10.59 -10.20 14.90
N ASN A 353 10.82 -8.89 14.89
CA ASN A 353 12.14 -8.27 14.78
C ASN A 353 12.97 -8.75 13.58
N ASN A 354 12.29 -9.11 12.49
CA ASN A 354 12.99 -9.48 11.27
C ASN A 354 13.76 -8.28 10.68
N ALA A 355 14.97 -8.56 10.17
CA ALA A 355 15.93 -7.55 9.77
C ALA A 355 15.39 -6.54 8.74
N SER A 356 14.61 -6.96 7.74
CA SER A 356 14.00 -6.05 6.75
C SER A 356 12.69 -6.60 6.17
N ARG A 357 11.70 -5.72 5.93
CA ARG A 357 10.40 -6.05 5.33
C ARG A 357 9.99 -5.02 4.28
N GLN A 358 9.61 -5.50 3.10
CA GLN A 358 9.13 -4.66 2.02
C GLN A 358 7.62 -4.41 2.16
N TRP A 359 7.25 -3.14 2.30
CA TRP A 359 5.88 -2.67 2.33
C TRP A 359 5.18 -2.95 0.99
N GLY A 360 3.90 -3.32 1.02
CA GLY A 360 3.15 -3.64 -0.20
C GLY A 360 3.41 -5.03 -0.79
N THR A 361 4.14 -5.90 -0.08
CA THR A 361 4.39 -7.30 -0.50
C THR A 361 3.70 -8.30 0.41
N THR A 362 3.43 -9.50 -0.14
CA THR A 362 2.89 -10.63 0.63
C THR A 362 4.04 -11.44 1.25
N LEU A 363 3.91 -11.79 2.52
CA LEU A 363 4.85 -12.67 3.22
C LEU A 363 4.66 -14.13 2.77
N ALA A 364 5.76 -14.80 2.43
CA ALA A 364 5.78 -16.24 2.22
C ALA A 364 5.67 -17.01 3.57
N CYS A 365 5.33 -18.31 3.52
CA CYS A 365 5.17 -19.12 4.74
C CYS A 365 6.44 -19.20 5.58
N ASP A 366 7.60 -19.19 4.95
CA ASP A 366 8.92 -19.25 5.59
C ASP A 366 9.45 -17.89 6.07
N ALA A 367 8.63 -16.84 5.99
CA ALA A 367 9.03 -15.49 6.37
C ALA A 367 9.03 -15.26 7.89
N CYS A 368 8.28 -16.06 8.66
CA CYS A 368 8.19 -15.91 10.12
C CYS A 368 8.98 -17.00 10.85
N HIS A 369 8.77 -18.27 10.45
CA HIS A 369 9.46 -19.45 10.95
C HIS A 369 9.81 -20.36 9.77
N ASP A 370 10.69 -21.34 9.94
CA ASP A 370 10.99 -22.29 8.88
C ASP A 370 9.74 -23.12 8.52
N SER A 371 9.48 -23.36 7.23
CA SER A 371 8.24 -24.00 6.75
C SER A 371 8.50 -25.22 5.84
N PRO A 372 8.51 -26.45 6.38
CA PRO A 372 8.59 -26.77 7.81
C PRO A 372 10.00 -26.51 8.37
N PRO A 373 10.20 -26.54 9.69
CA PRO A 373 11.54 -26.54 10.29
C PRO A 373 12.44 -27.61 9.68
N THR A 374 13.71 -27.27 9.41
CA THR A 374 14.71 -28.14 8.74
C THR A 374 15.26 -29.23 9.67
N THR A 375 14.36 -29.92 10.33
CA THR A 375 14.64 -30.97 11.30
C THR A 375 14.44 -32.35 10.67
N PRO A 376 15.22 -33.38 11.05
CA PRO A 376 15.05 -34.73 10.51
C PRO A 376 13.63 -35.28 10.57
N ALA A 377 12.87 -35.04 11.65
CA ALA A 377 11.49 -35.52 11.73
C ALA A 377 10.54 -34.76 10.80
N HIS A 378 10.62 -33.43 10.71
CA HIS A 378 9.79 -32.68 9.75
C HIS A 378 10.07 -33.10 8.31
N LEU A 379 11.35 -33.19 7.92
CA LEU A 379 11.75 -33.59 6.56
C LEU A 379 11.32 -35.02 6.21
N LYS A 380 11.11 -35.87 7.22
CA LYS A 380 10.56 -37.21 7.00
C LYS A 380 9.06 -37.17 6.68
N HIS A 381 8.29 -36.30 7.32
CA HIS A 381 6.83 -36.21 7.13
C HIS A 381 6.44 -35.28 5.97
N PHE A 382 7.29 -34.31 5.65
CA PHE A 382 7.06 -33.32 4.61
C PHE A 382 8.32 -33.14 3.74
N GLY A 383 8.31 -33.74 2.56
CA GLY A 383 9.28 -33.54 1.48
C GLY A 383 8.73 -32.69 0.32
N GLY A 384 7.67 -31.91 0.58
CA GLY A 384 7.06 -31.01 -0.42
C GLY A 384 7.80 -29.69 -0.58
N THR A 385 7.33 -28.87 -1.51
CA THR A 385 7.83 -27.49 -1.70
C THR A 385 7.02 -26.49 -0.87
N LEU A 386 7.50 -25.24 -0.76
CA LEU A 386 6.73 -24.15 -0.14
C LEU A 386 5.37 -23.92 -0.81
N ALA A 387 5.23 -24.24 -2.10
CA ALA A 387 3.95 -24.15 -2.80
C ALA A 387 2.94 -25.23 -2.34
N ASN A 388 3.43 -26.33 -1.75
CA ASN A 388 2.58 -27.36 -1.17
C ASN A 388 2.21 -27.05 0.29
N ALA A 389 3.04 -26.28 1.01
CA ALA A 389 2.85 -26.01 2.43
C ALA A 389 1.66 -25.08 2.67
N ALA A 390 0.74 -25.49 3.56
CA ALA A 390 -0.39 -24.66 3.97
C ALA A 390 -0.77 -24.97 5.42
N TYR A 391 -0.84 -23.94 6.26
CA TYR A 391 -1.28 -24.10 7.64
C TYR A 391 -2.72 -24.61 7.68
N GLY A 392 -2.97 -25.62 8.52
CA GLY A 392 -4.27 -26.26 8.70
C GLY A 392 -4.73 -27.18 7.56
N ASP A 393 -3.97 -27.29 6.47
CA ASP A 393 -4.27 -28.26 5.40
C ASP A 393 -3.94 -29.69 5.86
N VAL A 394 -4.85 -30.62 5.63
CA VAL A 394 -4.71 -32.04 5.99
C VAL A 394 -4.41 -32.95 4.79
N ARG A 395 -4.28 -32.38 3.59
CA ARG A 395 -3.92 -33.14 2.39
C ARG A 395 -2.59 -33.86 2.54
N ILE A 396 -2.48 -34.98 1.85
CA ILE A 396 -1.33 -35.90 1.86
C ILE A 396 -0.80 -36.18 0.45
N ALA A 397 0.29 -36.94 0.35
CA ALA A 397 1.08 -37.10 -0.88
C ALA A 397 0.25 -37.39 -2.15
N GLN A 398 -0.75 -38.29 -2.06
CA GLN A 398 -1.60 -38.64 -3.20
C GLN A 398 -2.51 -37.51 -3.68
N ASP A 399 -2.78 -36.51 -2.86
CA ASP A 399 -3.60 -35.35 -3.23
C ASP A 399 -2.80 -34.36 -4.12
N PHE A 400 -1.48 -34.50 -4.15
CA PHE A 400 -0.58 -33.67 -4.95
C PHE A 400 0.00 -34.42 -6.15
N SER A 401 0.30 -35.72 -6.00
CA SER A 401 0.84 -36.55 -7.08
C SER A 401 0.49 -38.01 -6.90
N ALA A 402 0.07 -38.67 -7.98
CA ALA A 402 -0.15 -40.12 -8.00
C ALA A 402 1.14 -40.92 -7.80
N ASN A 403 2.30 -40.32 -8.08
CA ASN A 403 3.64 -40.91 -7.94
C ASN A 403 4.54 -39.98 -7.11
N ALA A 404 4.25 -39.88 -5.83
CA ALA A 404 4.95 -38.95 -4.94
C ALA A 404 6.32 -39.54 -4.50
N PRO A 405 7.42 -38.78 -4.64
CA PRO A 405 8.77 -39.24 -4.27
C PRO A 405 9.07 -39.14 -2.76
N ALA A 406 8.18 -38.52 -1.99
CA ALA A 406 8.29 -38.36 -0.54
C ALA A 406 6.89 -38.21 0.08
N TYR A 407 6.80 -38.35 1.40
CA TYR A 407 5.58 -37.96 2.12
C TYR A 407 5.36 -36.46 2.02
N ILE A 408 4.10 -36.04 1.96
CA ILE A 408 3.68 -34.65 2.03
C ILE A 408 2.54 -34.58 3.04
N MET A 409 2.82 -34.78 4.32
CA MET A 409 1.82 -34.59 5.37
C MET A 409 1.73 -33.11 5.68
N ASN A 410 0.73 -32.43 5.11
CA ASN A 410 0.62 -30.98 5.26
C ASN A 410 0.32 -30.60 6.71
N CYS A 411 0.60 -29.34 7.07
CA CYS A 411 0.78 -28.89 8.45
C CYS A 411 -0.41 -29.22 9.37
N GLY A 412 -1.63 -29.19 8.84
CA GLY A 412 -2.85 -29.51 9.59
C GLY A 412 -2.93 -30.94 10.10
N ASN A 413 -2.14 -31.88 9.58
CA ASN A 413 -2.07 -33.25 10.12
C ASN A 413 -1.43 -33.31 11.51
N CYS A 414 -0.56 -32.35 11.85
CA CYS A 414 0.14 -32.30 13.13
C CYS A 414 -0.21 -31.05 13.95
N HIS A 415 -0.55 -29.94 13.30
CA HIS A 415 -0.91 -28.67 13.93
C HIS A 415 -2.41 -28.42 13.84
N PRO A 416 -2.98 -27.49 14.63
CA PRO A 416 -4.39 -27.14 14.53
C PRO A 416 -4.80 -26.73 13.12
N MET A 417 -6.03 -27.10 12.72
CA MET A 417 -6.60 -26.66 11.43
C MET A 417 -7.12 -25.21 11.48
N ASP A 418 -7.33 -24.68 12.69
CA ASP A 418 -7.81 -23.32 12.91
C ASP A 418 -6.68 -22.31 12.63
N THR A 419 -6.83 -21.55 11.55
CA THR A 419 -5.85 -20.55 11.10
C THR A 419 -5.66 -19.40 12.08
N SER A 420 -6.62 -19.14 12.99
CA SER A 420 -6.44 -18.15 14.06
C SER A 420 -5.33 -18.56 15.04
N ARG A 421 -5.01 -19.85 15.13
CA ARG A 421 -3.96 -20.40 15.98
C ARG A 421 -2.57 -20.34 15.37
N HIS A 422 -2.43 -20.12 14.05
CA HIS A 422 -1.11 -20.05 13.41
C HIS A 422 -0.25 -18.88 13.91
N ARG A 423 -0.90 -17.79 14.34
CA ARG A 423 -0.25 -16.50 14.65
C ARG A 423 -0.47 -16.05 16.09
N ASN A 424 -0.76 -16.98 17.00
CA ASN A 424 -0.97 -16.69 18.43
C ASN A 424 0.33 -16.69 19.27
N GLY A 425 1.48 -16.94 18.63
CA GLY A 425 2.79 -16.97 19.29
C GLY A 425 3.14 -18.29 19.97
N ALA A 426 2.35 -19.36 19.78
CA ALA A 426 2.62 -20.68 20.33
C ALA A 426 2.76 -21.74 19.21
N VAL A 427 3.67 -22.70 19.40
CA VAL A 427 3.73 -23.91 18.56
C VAL A 427 2.80 -24.95 19.17
N GLU A 428 1.68 -25.18 18.51
CA GLU A 428 0.63 -26.07 19.01
C GLU A 428 0.59 -27.34 18.18
N VAL A 429 0.56 -28.49 18.85
CA VAL A 429 0.44 -29.80 18.20
C VAL A 429 -0.93 -30.37 18.53
N GLU A 430 -1.73 -30.61 17.49
CA GLU A 430 -3.05 -31.22 17.56
C GLU A 430 -3.05 -32.42 16.63
N LEU A 431 -2.98 -33.63 17.16
CA LEU A 431 -2.88 -34.84 16.34
C LEU A 431 -4.26 -35.41 15.98
N TYR A 432 -5.30 -35.08 16.75
CA TYR A 432 -6.68 -35.46 16.48
C TYR A 432 -7.59 -34.24 16.52
N ASN A 433 -8.55 -34.19 15.59
CA ASN A 433 -9.63 -33.22 15.64
C ASN A 433 -10.94 -33.86 15.13
N PRO A 434 -12.04 -33.85 15.89
CA PRO A 434 -13.30 -34.45 15.47
C PRO A 434 -13.92 -33.75 14.26
N ALA A 435 -13.58 -32.48 13.99
CA ALA A 435 -14.02 -31.74 12.81
C ALA A 435 -13.12 -31.94 11.58
N ALA A 436 -12.06 -32.76 11.68
CA ALA A 436 -11.20 -33.05 10.52
C ALA A 436 -11.98 -33.78 9.42
N PRO A 437 -11.68 -33.51 8.12
CA PRO A 437 -12.34 -34.19 7.01
C PRO A 437 -12.30 -35.71 7.14
N GLU A 438 -13.44 -36.35 6.83
CA GLU A 438 -13.55 -37.81 6.92
C GLU A 438 -12.52 -38.48 6.00
N GLY A 439 -11.86 -39.52 6.51
CA GLY A 439 -10.80 -40.23 5.79
C GLY A 439 -9.41 -39.58 5.83
N SER A 440 -9.27 -38.33 6.30
CA SER A 440 -7.96 -37.69 6.53
C SER A 440 -7.15 -38.41 7.62
N LEU A 441 -5.81 -38.32 7.59
CA LEU A 441 -4.96 -38.96 8.61
C LEU A 441 -5.25 -38.40 10.01
N LYS A 442 -5.48 -37.09 10.13
CA LYS A 442 -5.87 -36.44 11.38
C LYS A 442 -7.17 -37.00 11.97
N LYS A 443 -8.16 -37.32 11.12
CA LYS A 443 -9.44 -37.92 11.54
C LYS A 443 -9.30 -39.40 11.93
N ARG A 444 -8.35 -40.11 11.30
CA ARG A 444 -8.03 -41.52 11.58
C ARG A 444 -7.25 -41.73 12.88
N ASN A 445 -6.60 -40.69 13.39
CA ASN A 445 -6.04 -40.73 14.74
C ASN A 445 -7.17 -40.95 15.77
N PRO A 446 -6.93 -41.74 16.82
CA PRO A 446 -7.87 -41.83 17.94
C PRO A 446 -7.91 -40.51 18.71
N ALA A 447 -8.98 -40.27 19.47
CA ALA A 447 -9.08 -39.11 20.36
C ALA A 447 -7.98 -39.05 21.43
N THR A 448 -7.32 -40.18 21.70
CA THR A 448 -6.19 -40.29 22.62
C THR A 448 -4.83 -39.99 21.97
N ALA A 449 -4.79 -39.66 20.66
CA ALA A 449 -3.59 -39.22 19.98
C ALA A 449 -3.07 -37.93 20.59
N SER A 450 -1.81 -37.94 21.02
CA SER A 450 -1.26 -36.83 21.81
C SER A 450 0.22 -36.61 21.53
N TYR A 451 0.62 -35.37 21.73
CA TYR A 451 2.00 -34.93 21.80
C TYR A 451 2.27 -34.37 23.18
N THR A 452 3.25 -34.93 23.88
CA THR A 452 3.72 -34.41 25.16
C THR A 452 5.02 -33.66 24.91
N PRO A 453 5.05 -32.32 25.02
CA PRO A 453 6.24 -31.53 24.80
C PRO A 453 7.43 -31.99 25.65
N GLY A 454 8.62 -31.90 25.07
CA GLY A 454 9.87 -32.12 25.81
C GLY A 454 10.20 -30.93 26.71
N THR A 455 11.16 -31.11 27.63
CA THR A 455 11.64 -30.04 28.51
C THR A 455 12.57 -29.05 27.80
N ASP A 456 13.23 -29.49 26.73
CA ASP A 456 14.21 -28.68 26.00
C ASP A 456 13.53 -27.88 24.89
N ILE A 457 13.73 -26.55 24.91
CA ILE A 457 13.30 -25.64 23.84
C ILE A 457 14.47 -25.44 22.88
N LEU A 458 14.24 -25.84 21.64
CA LEU A 458 15.13 -25.65 20.50
C LEU A 458 14.63 -24.48 19.67
N ILE A 459 15.53 -23.76 19.01
CA ILE A 459 15.21 -22.60 18.19
C ILE A 459 15.52 -22.92 16.73
N ASP A 460 14.59 -22.61 15.82
CA ASP A 460 14.82 -22.73 14.37
C ASP A 460 15.71 -21.60 13.80
N SER A 461 15.95 -21.60 12.50
CA SER A 461 16.83 -20.58 11.88
C SER A 461 16.23 -19.16 11.90
N ARG A 462 14.95 -19.04 12.27
CA ARG A 462 14.17 -17.80 12.30
C ARG A 462 13.83 -17.34 13.71
N GLY A 463 14.30 -18.03 14.75
CA GLY A 463 14.10 -17.65 16.14
C GLY A 463 12.86 -18.26 16.82
N PHE A 464 12.14 -19.18 16.15
CA PHE A 464 10.95 -19.83 16.72
C PHE A 464 11.31 -21.06 17.55
N GLY A 465 10.71 -21.15 18.74
CA GLY A 465 10.93 -22.24 19.69
C GLY A 465 10.06 -23.47 19.44
N TYR A 466 10.65 -24.67 19.51
CA TYR A 466 9.96 -25.96 19.46
C TYR A 466 10.59 -26.96 20.45
N THR A 467 9.94 -28.10 20.70
CA THR A 467 10.45 -29.11 21.64
C THR A 467 10.59 -30.48 20.97
N LYS A 468 11.39 -31.36 21.58
CA LYS A 468 11.46 -32.80 21.24
C LYS A 468 10.55 -33.59 22.17
N GLY A 469 9.27 -33.67 21.82
CA GLY A 469 8.25 -34.33 22.63
C GLY A 469 7.94 -35.78 22.25
N ALA A 470 7.13 -36.45 23.06
CA ALA A 470 6.66 -37.81 22.82
C ALA A 470 5.32 -37.82 22.07
N CYS A 471 5.26 -38.56 20.96
CA CYS A 471 4.04 -38.82 20.19
C CYS A 471 3.44 -40.17 20.62
N ASN A 472 2.16 -40.17 20.97
CA ASN A 472 1.43 -41.37 21.43
C ASN A 472 0.14 -41.58 20.65
N ASN A 473 -0.24 -42.84 20.45
CA ASN A 473 -1.49 -43.24 19.79
C ASN A 473 -1.67 -42.67 18.38
N ILE A 474 -0.62 -42.70 17.55
CA ILE A 474 -0.65 -42.14 16.20
C ILE A 474 -0.98 -43.22 15.18
N TYR A 475 -2.02 -43.01 14.37
CA TYR A 475 -2.46 -43.88 13.30
C TYR A 475 -1.33 -44.24 12.32
N CYS A 476 -0.53 -43.26 11.90
CA CYS A 476 0.62 -43.49 11.02
C CYS A 476 1.73 -44.32 11.68
N HIS A 477 1.82 -44.30 13.01
CA HIS A 477 2.77 -45.10 13.80
C HIS A 477 2.05 -46.26 14.45
N SER A 478 1.20 -46.94 13.69
CA SER A 478 0.45 -48.09 14.14
C SER A 478 0.45 -49.20 13.09
N TYR A 479 0.12 -50.39 13.54
CA TYR A 479 -0.16 -51.52 12.69
C TYR A 479 -1.43 -52.22 13.18
N ASN A 480 -1.99 -53.08 12.34
CA ASN A 480 -3.08 -53.95 12.76
C ASN A 480 -2.49 -55.26 13.26
N ASP A 481 -3.02 -55.74 14.37
CA ASP A 481 -2.85 -57.10 14.88
C ASP A 481 -4.16 -57.85 14.69
N TRP A 482 -4.07 -59.17 14.54
CA TRP A 482 -5.21 -60.04 14.24
C TRP A 482 -5.25 -61.20 15.20
N THR A 483 -6.38 -61.41 15.87
CA THR A 483 -6.58 -62.51 16.81
C THR A 483 -7.81 -63.33 16.46
N THR A 484 -7.81 -64.59 16.86
CA THR A 484 -8.96 -65.50 16.70
C THR A 484 -9.26 -66.16 18.04
N PRO A 485 -9.98 -65.46 18.95
CA PRO A 485 -10.27 -65.99 20.28
C PRO A 485 -11.02 -67.33 20.19
N GLY A 486 -10.51 -68.35 20.87
CA GLY A 486 -11.06 -69.71 20.81
C GLY A 486 -10.65 -70.53 19.58
N GLY A 487 -9.73 -70.02 18.75
CA GLY A 487 -9.28 -70.69 17.53
C GLY A 487 -10.20 -70.46 16.33
N VAL A 488 -9.82 -70.95 15.15
CA VAL A 488 -10.65 -70.79 13.94
C VAL A 488 -11.72 -71.90 13.88
N PRO A 489 -13.03 -71.57 13.82
CA PRO A 489 -14.07 -72.57 13.67
C PRO A 489 -13.91 -73.39 12.38
N GLN A 490 -14.38 -74.64 12.41
CA GLN A 490 -14.42 -75.47 11.21
C GLN A 490 -15.40 -74.89 10.19
N SER A 491 -14.98 -74.86 8.93
CA SER A 491 -15.80 -74.41 7.80
C SER A 491 -15.65 -75.37 6.63
N SER A 492 -16.74 -75.58 5.90
CA SER A 492 -16.74 -76.30 4.62
C SER A 492 -16.42 -75.38 3.44
N ASP A 493 -16.43 -74.06 3.61
CA ASP A 493 -15.98 -73.10 2.58
C ASP A 493 -14.46 -72.98 2.63
N CYS A 494 -13.81 -73.54 1.61
CA CYS A 494 -12.36 -73.52 1.47
C CYS A 494 -11.83 -72.30 0.68
N SER A 495 -12.67 -71.44 0.12
CA SER A 495 -12.20 -70.41 -0.82
C SER A 495 -12.39 -68.98 -0.31
N SER A 496 -13.38 -68.76 0.57
CA SER A 496 -13.79 -67.40 0.96
C SER A 496 -14.11 -67.22 2.45
N TYR A 497 -13.88 -68.26 3.26
CA TYR A 497 -14.22 -68.26 4.68
C TYR A 497 -13.33 -67.32 5.50
N ILE A 498 -13.94 -66.27 6.05
CA ILE A 498 -13.32 -65.42 7.06
C ILE A 498 -13.95 -65.78 8.41
N PRO A 499 -13.16 -66.15 9.44
CA PRO A 499 -13.71 -66.53 10.73
C PRO A 499 -14.55 -65.41 11.34
N PRO A 500 -15.78 -65.69 11.84
CA PRO A 500 -16.63 -64.67 12.45
C PRO A 500 -16.06 -64.13 13.77
N ASN A 501 -15.16 -64.88 14.41
CA ASN A 501 -14.43 -64.49 15.60
C ASN A 501 -13.05 -63.86 15.28
N LEU A 502 -12.77 -63.51 14.02
CA LEU A 502 -11.57 -62.76 13.69
C LEU A 502 -11.69 -61.33 14.24
N GLU A 503 -10.83 -60.99 15.19
CA GLU A 503 -10.72 -59.66 15.74
C GLU A 503 -9.52 -58.94 15.11
N THR A 504 -9.69 -57.66 14.79
CA THR A 504 -8.60 -56.79 14.31
C THR A 504 -8.42 -55.66 15.31
N ALA A 505 -7.25 -55.58 15.92
CA ALA A 505 -6.88 -54.52 16.86
C ALA A 505 -5.80 -53.64 16.25
N ARG A 506 -5.89 -52.32 16.44
CA ARG A 506 -4.82 -51.41 16.04
C ARG A 506 -3.84 -51.25 17.20
N VAL A 507 -2.58 -51.57 16.95
CA VAL A 507 -1.49 -51.44 17.92
C VAL A 507 -0.68 -50.20 17.59
N TYR A 508 -0.63 -49.26 18.51
CA TYR A 508 0.09 -47.99 18.37
C TYR A 508 1.51 -48.11 18.91
N ARG A 509 2.45 -47.40 18.28
CA ARG A 509 3.82 -47.28 18.72
C ARG A 509 4.08 -45.85 19.16
N SER A 510 4.57 -45.70 20.38
CA SER A 510 5.05 -44.43 20.89
C SER A 510 6.43 -44.13 20.32
N MET A 511 6.68 -42.86 20.02
CA MET A 511 7.99 -42.40 19.55
C MET A 511 8.30 -41.01 20.06
N THR A 512 9.59 -40.68 20.12
CA THR A 512 10.04 -39.33 20.47
C THR A 512 10.32 -38.56 19.18
N TRP A 513 9.83 -37.33 19.09
CA TRP A 513 10.12 -36.44 17.98
C TRP A 513 11.64 -36.23 17.87
N GLU A 514 12.20 -36.37 16.67
CA GLU A 514 13.65 -36.42 16.39
C GLU A 514 14.42 -37.67 16.87
N SER A 515 13.77 -38.79 17.22
CA SER A 515 14.48 -40.03 17.61
C SER A 515 15.04 -40.87 16.44
N GLY A 516 14.93 -40.38 15.20
CA GLY A 516 15.31 -41.09 13.99
C GLY A 516 14.15 -41.79 13.26
N PRO A 517 14.35 -42.23 12.01
CA PRO A 517 13.30 -42.82 11.18
C PRO A 517 12.96 -44.26 11.62
N LEU A 518 11.69 -44.64 11.44
CA LEU A 518 11.25 -46.03 11.59
C LEU A 518 11.65 -46.85 10.35
N SER A 519 12.17 -48.06 10.57
CA SER A 519 12.24 -49.12 9.56
C SER A 519 10.83 -49.70 9.30
N CYS A 520 10.67 -50.56 8.29
CA CYS A 520 9.39 -51.21 8.03
C CYS A 520 8.98 -52.12 9.20
N SER A 521 9.96 -52.82 9.81
CA SER A 521 9.76 -53.62 11.02
C SER A 521 9.39 -52.77 12.24
N GLY A 522 9.87 -51.53 12.28
CA GLY A 522 9.51 -50.51 13.26
C GLY A 522 8.05 -50.08 13.20
N CYS A 523 7.32 -50.37 12.12
CA CYS A 523 5.89 -50.11 12.00
C CYS A 523 5.05 -51.40 12.08
N HIS A 524 5.10 -52.27 11.07
CA HIS A 524 4.16 -53.38 10.88
C HIS A 524 4.79 -54.79 10.84
N GLY A 525 6.08 -54.90 11.17
CA GLY A 525 6.84 -56.16 11.04
C GLY A 525 7.17 -56.51 9.58
N LEU A 526 8.25 -57.26 9.36
CA LEU A 526 8.73 -57.67 8.04
C LEU A 526 8.85 -59.20 7.94
N ALA A 527 7.82 -59.92 7.50
CA ALA A 527 6.49 -59.48 7.05
C ALA A 527 5.50 -59.29 8.23
N PRO A 528 4.30 -58.72 8.03
CA PRO A 528 3.21 -58.80 9.01
C PRO A 528 2.95 -60.26 9.37
N ARG A 529 3.24 -60.62 10.63
CA ARG A 529 3.31 -62.01 11.09
C ARG A 529 2.41 -62.20 12.30
N SER A 530 1.60 -63.23 12.27
CA SER A 530 0.80 -63.69 13.41
C SER A 530 1.31 -65.03 13.94
N SER A 531 0.82 -65.46 15.11
CA SER A 531 1.29 -66.69 15.74
C SER A 531 0.23 -67.33 16.64
N LEU A 532 0.28 -68.66 16.76
CA LEU A 532 -0.52 -69.43 17.71
C LEU A 532 0.02 -69.21 19.15
N PRO A 533 -0.83 -69.08 20.20
CA PRO A 533 -2.28 -69.28 20.24
C PRO A 533 -3.13 -68.05 19.88
N ALA A 534 -2.54 -66.87 19.69
CA ALA A 534 -3.29 -65.62 19.50
C ALA A 534 -4.08 -65.59 18.18
N ASN A 535 -3.49 -66.14 17.11
CA ASN A 535 -4.08 -66.25 15.80
C ASN A 535 -3.86 -67.66 15.25
N ASP A 536 -4.93 -68.35 14.90
CA ASP A 536 -4.89 -69.67 14.28
C ASP A 536 -5.02 -69.55 12.75
N GLY A 537 -4.21 -70.34 12.04
CA GLY A 537 -4.16 -70.38 10.57
C GLY A 537 -3.74 -69.09 9.87
N GLY A 538 -3.18 -68.10 10.56
CA GLY A 538 -2.81 -66.82 9.95
C GLY A 538 -3.99 -66.01 9.42
N SER A 539 -5.15 -66.12 10.08
CA SER A 539 -6.37 -65.39 9.74
C SER A 539 -6.15 -63.87 9.68
N GLY A 540 -6.90 -63.18 8.83
CA GLY A 540 -6.79 -61.72 8.66
C GLY A 540 -5.66 -61.32 7.70
N ASN A 541 -5.08 -60.13 7.82
CA ASN A 541 -4.05 -59.70 6.84
C ASN A 541 -2.63 -60.15 7.20
N SER A 542 -2.50 -61.33 7.81
CA SER A 542 -1.21 -61.95 8.09
C SER A 542 -0.55 -62.37 6.77
N HIS A 543 0.72 -62.03 6.58
CA HIS A 543 1.53 -62.50 5.45
C HIS A 543 2.31 -63.76 5.80
N ALA A 544 2.55 -63.95 7.10
CA ALA A 544 3.20 -65.10 7.69
C ALA A 544 2.49 -65.54 8.96
N TRP A 545 2.56 -66.83 9.27
CA TRP A 545 1.98 -67.41 10.48
C TRP A 545 2.94 -68.42 11.12
N ILE A 546 3.15 -68.30 12.43
CA ILE A 546 3.94 -69.24 13.22
C ILE A 546 3.00 -70.21 13.94
N ASP A 547 3.16 -71.50 13.68
CA ASP A 547 2.34 -72.55 14.30
C ASP A 547 2.76 -72.87 15.74
N GLY A 548 2.06 -73.81 16.38
CA GLY A 548 2.31 -74.21 17.77
C GLY A 548 3.67 -74.89 18.02
N GLU A 549 4.35 -75.35 16.97
CA GLU A 549 5.69 -75.94 17.04
C GLU A 549 6.79 -74.91 16.74
N GLY A 550 6.40 -73.72 16.26
CA GLY A 550 7.26 -72.61 15.94
C GLY A 550 7.70 -72.55 14.48
N TYR A 551 7.09 -73.34 13.58
CA TYR A 551 7.38 -73.29 12.16
C TYR A 551 6.58 -72.18 11.46
N GLU A 552 7.23 -71.52 10.50
CA GLU A 552 6.56 -70.51 9.67
C GLU A 552 5.80 -71.14 8.50
N ASN A 553 4.65 -70.55 8.20
CA ASN A 553 3.74 -70.93 7.12
C ASN A 553 3.36 -69.70 6.25
N LEU A 554 2.50 -69.91 5.25
CA LEU A 554 2.04 -68.89 4.28
C LEU A 554 3.14 -68.40 3.32
N HIS A 555 3.03 -67.14 2.86
CA HIS A 555 3.87 -66.56 1.80
C HIS A 555 5.35 -66.43 2.17
N ASN A 556 5.70 -66.43 3.46
CA ASN A 556 7.10 -66.40 3.90
C ASN A 556 7.79 -67.78 3.90
N TYR A 557 7.04 -68.86 4.12
CA TYR A 557 7.60 -70.22 4.01
C TYR A 557 7.80 -70.65 2.56
N ASN A 558 6.83 -70.30 1.70
CA ASN A 558 6.83 -70.58 0.26
C ASN A 558 7.31 -72.00 -0.12
N MET A 559 6.88 -73.02 0.62
CA MET A 559 7.18 -74.43 0.33
C MET A 559 8.68 -74.72 0.19
N GLN A 560 9.50 -74.16 1.08
CA GLN A 560 10.97 -74.26 1.11
C GLN A 560 11.73 -73.46 0.04
N PHE A 561 11.03 -72.75 -0.85
CA PHE A 561 11.63 -71.75 -1.74
C PHE A 561 11.78 -70.41 -1.02
N ASP A 562 12.38 -69.43 -1.71
CA ASP A 562 12.54 -68.06 -1.26
C ASP A 562 11.20 -67.44 -0.84
N PRO A 563 11.16 -66.64 0.25
CA PRO A 563 9.94 -65.95 0.67
C PRO A 563 9.44 -64.97 -0.41
N ILE A 564 8.13 -64.75 -0.47
CA ILE A 564 7.55 -63.81 -1.43
C ILE A 564 7.87 -62.37 -1.03
N SER A 565 8.59 -61.65 -1.88
CA SER A 565 8.88 -60.22 -1.73
C SER A 565 7.61 -59.36 -1.79
N CYS A 566 7.57 -58.28 -1.03
CA CYS A 566 6.47 -57.32 -1.02
C CYS A 566 6.18 -56.74 -2.41
N SER A 567 7.23 -56.56 -3.22
CA SER A 567 7.16 -55.97 -4.56
C SER A 567 6.30 -56.74 -5.55
N TYR A 568 6.01 -58.02 -5.30
CA TYR A 568 5.16 -58.82 -6.19
C TYR A 568 3.67 -58.51 -6.03
N CYS A 569 3.24 -58.04 -4.85
CA CYS A 569 1.84 -57.72 -4.54
C CYS A 569 1.61 -56.24 -4.25
N HIS A 570 2.66 -55.49 -3.92
CA HIS A 570 2.63 -54.06 -3.60
C HIS A 570 3.57 -53.27 -4.53
N ASN A 571 3.60 -53.62 -5.82
CA ASN A 571 4.56 -53.10 -6.81
C ASN A 571 4.46 -51.58 -7.02
N ASP A 572 3.26 -51.03 -6.82
CA ASP A 572 3.05 -49.58 -6.84
C ASP A 572 3.70 -48.89 -5.64
N THR A 573 3.92 -49.59 -4.53
CA THR A 573 4.48 -49.04 -3.28
C THR A 573 5.97 -49.30 -3.15
N VAL A 574 6.42 -50.54 -3.43
CA VAL A 574 7.81 -50.98 -3.32
C VAL A 574 8.19 -51.79 -4.56
N LYS A 575 9.40 -51.56 -5.10
CA LYS A 575 9.87 -52.21 -6.34
C LYS A 575 11.10 -53.08 -6.16
N THR A 576 11.81 -52.93 -5.05
CA THR A 576 13.01 -53.69 -4.75
C THR A 576 12.63 -55.04 -4.14
N ILE A 577 13.30 -56.12 -4.58
CA ILE A 577 13.19 -57.42 -3.94
C ILE A 577 13.83 -57.36 -2.55
N ASN A 578 13.12 -57.79 -1.51
CA ASN A 578 13.67 -57.87 -0.16
C ASN A 578 14.86 -58.84 -0.12
N SER A 579 15.94 -58.47 0.59
CA SER A 579 16.89 -59.47 1.08
C SER A 579 16.24 -60.34 2.14
N TRP A 580 16.73 -61.55 2.38
CA TRP A 580 16.14 -62.42 3.40
C TRP A 580 17.17 -63.34 4.05
N THR A 581 16.85 -63.76 5.28
CA THR A 581 17.53 -64.85 6.01
C THR A 581 16.46 -65.81 6.55
N ARG A 582 16.84 -67.05 6.87
CA ARG A 582 15.90 -68.05 7.40
C ARG A 582 16.58 -68.88 8.49
N ASP A 583 15.85 -69.14 9.57
CA ASP A 583 16.35 -69.96 10.68
C ASP A 583 16.05 -71.47 10.50
N ALA A 584 16.43 -72.28 11.49
CA ALA A 584 16.23 -73.73 11.47
C ALA A 584 14.76 -74.16 11.55
N LYS A 585 13.85 -73.27 11.92
CA LYS A 585 12.38 -73.48 11.92
C LYS A 585 11.71 -72.84 10.71
N TYR A 586 12.48 -72.53 9.68
CA TYR A 586 12.05 -71.90 8.46
C TYR A 586 11.45 -70.49 8.61
N VAL A 587 11.70 -69.81 9.75
CA VAL A 587 11.23 -68.44 9.94
C VAL A 587 12.10 -67.48 9.13
N ALA A 588 11.51 -66.90 8.08
CA ALA A 588 12.14 -65.95 7.19
C ALA A 588 12.12 -64.53 7.77
N THR A 589 13.27 -63.87 7.81
CA THR A 589 13.36 -62.44 8.13
C THR A 589 13.65 -61.66 6.86
N LEU A 590 12.72 -60.80 6.45
CA LEU A 590 12.89 -59.95 5.27
C LEU A 590 13.62 -58.64 5.66
N GLY A 591 14.56 -58.21 4.83
CA GLY A 591 15.22 -56.91 4.95
C GLY A 591 14.35 -55.75 4.48
N ASP A 592 14.60 -54.54 4.99
CA ASP A 592 13.89 -53.33 4.57
C ASP A 592 14.11 -53.03 3.07
N VAL A 593 13.09 -52.45 2.44
CA VAL A 593 13.14 -51.99 1.05
C VAL A 593 12.71 -50.53 0.96
N PRO A 594 13.24 -49.75 -0.01
CA PRO A 594 12.81 -48.38 -0.20
C PRO A 594 11.36 -48.30 -0.69
N VAL A 595 10.61 -47.34 -0.15
CA VAL A 595 9.30 -46.95 -0.68
C VAL A 595 9.53 -46.22 -2.01
N ALA A 596 8.98 -46.77 -3.08
CA ALA A 596 9.09 -46.22 -4.43
C ALA A 596 8.02 -45.16 -4.72
N ASN A 597 6.87 -45.24 -4.05
CA ASN A 597 5.78 -44.27 -4.19
C ASN A 597 5.10 -44.01 -2.85
N PHE A 598 5.30 -42.80 -2.33
CA PHE A 598 4.74 -42.39 -1.05
C PHE A 598 3.24 -42.04 -1.12
N ALA A 599 2.68 -41.86 -2.32
CA ALA A 599 1.23 -41.71 -2.50
C ALA A 599 0.46 -43.03 -2.24
N LYS A 600 1.17 -44.16 -2.24
CA LYS A 600 0.63 -45.51 -2.01
C LYS A 600 0.96 -46.08 -0.63
N HIS A 601 1.72 -45.32 0.17
CA HIS A 601 2.14 -45.71 1.50
C HIS A 601 1.64 -44.71 2.54
N VAL A 602 0.95 -45.18 3.57
CA VAL A 602 0.33 -44.33 4.61
C VAL A 602 -0.74 -43.38 4.02
N ASN A 603 -1.52 -43.86 3.04
CA ASN A 603 -2.64 -43.12 2.42
C ASN A 603 -4.03 -43.52 2.98
N GLY A 604 -4.06 -44.42 3.96
CA GLY A 604 -5.30 -44.88 4.59
C GLY A 604 -5.94 -46.11 3.95
N THR A 605 -5.34 -46.68 2.90
CA THR A 605 -5.75 -47.92 2.24
C THR A 605 -4.63 -48.96 2.27
N VAL A 606 -4.98 -50.23 2.00
CA VAL A 606 -4.00 -51.30 1.74
C VAL A 606 -3.96 -51.47 0.23
N ASP A 607 -2.95 -50.86 -0.40
CA ASP A 607 -2.85 -50.82 -1.86
C ASP A 607 -2.16 -52.07 -2.39
N VAL A 608 -2.89 -52.89 -3.15
CA VAL A 608 -2.37 -54.11 -3.77
C VAL A 608 -2.28 -53.89 -5.28
N ALA A 609 -1.08 -54.03 -5.81
CA ALA A 609 -0.76 -53.91 -7.22
C ALA A 609 0.30 -54.96 -7.57
N PHE A 610 -0.06 -55.90 -8.43
CA PHE A 610 0.84 -56.99 -8.81
C PHE A 610 1.99 -56.51 -9.72
N ASP A 611 3.17 -57.10 -9.59
CA ASP A 611 4.25 -56.90 -10.56
C ASP A 611 3.89 -57.58 -11.89
N LYS A 612 3.43 -56.79 -12.85
CA LYS A 612 2.99 -57.29 -14.16
C LYS A 612 4.15 -57.53 -15.14
N VAL A 613 5.37 -57.15 -14.77
CA VAL A 613 6.54 -57.16 -15.66
C VAL A 613 7.50 -58.27 -15.30
N ASN A 614 7.87 -58.37 -14.02
CA ASN A 614 8.85 -59.36 -13.58
C ASN A 614 8.15 -60.65 -13.17
N ASN A 615 8.61 -61.76 -13.74
CA ASN A 615 8.14 -63.08 -13.33
C ASN A 615 8.57 -63.37 -11.88
N PHE A 616 7.69 -63.99 -11.13
CA PHE A 616 8.01 -64.53 -9.81
C PHE A 616 8.96 -65.73 -9.97
N PRO A 617 10.16 -65.68 -9.36
CA PRO A 617 11.15 -66.74 -9.49
C PRO A 617 10.72 -67.95 -8.65
N TYR A 618 10.38 -69.02 -9.35
CA TYR A 618 10.05 -70.32 -8.78
C TYR A 618 10.65 -71.41 -9.69
N ASN A 619 10.49 -72.70 -9.35
CA ASN A 619 11.03 -73.79 -10.18
C ASN A 619 10.65 -73.68 -11.67
N THR A 620 9.41 -73.24 -11.92
CA THR A 620 8.93 -72.70 -13.20
C THR A 620 8.46 -71.27 -12.93
N PRO A 621 9.01 -70.24 -13.60
CA PRO A 621 8.62 -68.85 -13.37
C PRO A 621 7.13 -68.62 -13.58
N TYR A 622 6.50 -67.86 -12.67
CA TYR A 622 5.09 -67.48 -12.78
C TYR A 622 4.95 -66.02 -13.22
N SER A 623 4.14 -65.78 -14.24
CA SER A 623 3.77 -64.42 -14.66
C SER A 623 2.52 -63.95 -13.90
N LEU A 624 2.56 -62.72 -13.38
CA LEU A 624 1.42 -62.05 -12.74
C LEU A 624 0.79 -60.99 -13.65
N SER A 625 1.08 -61.01 -14.96
CA SER A 625 0.61 -59.99 -15.90
C SER A 625 -0.93 -59.89 -16.00
N SER A 626 -1.65 -60.99 -15.75
CA SER A 626 -3.12 -61.06 -15.73
C SER A 626 -3.72 -60.98 -14.32
N ALA A 627 -2.90 -60.93 -13.27
CA ALA A 627 -3.38 -60.91 -11.90
C ALA A 627 -4.10 -59.60 -11.58
N THR A 628 -5.21 -59.69 -10.85
CA THR A 628 -6.00 -58.53 -10.43
C THR A 628 -6.39 -58.64 -8.97
N TYR A 629 -6.60 -57.49 -8.33
CA TYR A 629 -7.11 -57.39 -6.97
C TYR A 629 -8.33 -56.49 -6.95
N ASP A 630 -9.40 -56.97 -6.32
CA ASP A 630 -10.58 -56.18 -6.00
C ASP A 630 -10.52 -55.74 -4.52
N PRO A 631 -10.28 -54.45 -4.24
CA PRO A 631 -10.20 -53.95 -2.87
C PRO A 631 -11.52 -54.00 -2.10
N SER A 632 -12.67 -54.03 -2.80
CA SER A 632 -13.99 -54.03 -2.16
C SER A 632 -14.32 -55.40 -1.55
N THR A 633 -13.98 -56.46 -2.26
CA THR A 633 -14.18 -57.85 -1.82
C THR A 633 -12.92 -58.47 -1.19
N LYS A 634 -11.78 -57.79 -1.33
CA LYS A 634 -10.43 -58.26 -0.99
C LYS A 634 -10.08 -59.56 -1.69
N THR A 635 -10.38 -59.63 -2.99
CA THR A 635 -10.23 -60.86 -3.78
C THR A 635 -9.11 -60.71 -4.79
N CYS A 636 -8.18 -61.65 -4.80
CA CYS A 636 -7.15 -61.78 -5.82
C CYS A 636 -7.60 -62.78 -6.88
N SER A 637 -7.53 -62.41 -8.16
CA SER A 637 -7.96 -63.25 -9.29
C SER A 637 -6.83 -63.45 -10.29
N ASN A 638 -6.85 -64.58 -10.99
CA ASN A 638 -5.84 -64.96 -12.00
C ASN A 638 -4.39 -64.95 -11.48
N VAL A 639 -4.19 -65.27 -10.20
CA VAL A 639 -2.86 -65.35 -9.60
C VAL A 639 -2.23 -66.71 -9.93
N SER A 640 -1.30 -66.71 -10.87
CA SER A 640 -0.70 -67.94 -11.42
C SER A 640 0.03 -68.82 -10.38
N CYS A 641 0.48 -68.24 -9.27
CA CYS A 641 1.10 -68.98 -8.16
C CYS A 641 0.10 -69.88 -7.39
N HIS A 642 -1.21 -69.55 -7.36
CA HIS A 642 -2.24 -70.27 -6.60
C HIS A 642 -2.86 -71.43 -7.39
N LYS A 643 -2.00 -72.32 -7.94
CA LYS A 643 -2.36 -73.44 -8.82
C LYS A 643 -3.77 -74.00 -8.61
N GLY A 644 -4.66 -73.74 -9.57
CA GLY A 644 -6.01 -74.29 -9.58
C GLY A 644 -7.09 -73.48 -8.85
N GLN A 645 -6.71 -72.44 -8.09
CA GLN A 645 -7.62 -71.43 -7.57
C GLN A 645 -7.72 -70.28 -8.58
N THR A 646 -8.89 -70.07 -9.16
CA THR A 646 -9.13 -68.94 -10.09
C THR A 646 -9.34 -67.62 -9.36
N SER A 647 -9.72 -67.70 -8.08
CA SER A 647 -10.00 -66.59 -7.17
C SER A 647 -9.64 -66.98 -5.74
N VAL A 648 -8.97 -66.08 -5.01
CA VAL A 648 -8.55 -66.28 -3.62
C VAL A 648 -8.91 -65.05 -2.81
N LYS A 649 -9.64 -65.25 -1.71
CA LYS A 649 -9.98 -64.16 -0.80
C LYS A 649 -8.87 -63.92 0.22
N TRP A 650 -8.41 -62.68 0.30
CA TRP A 650 -7.39 -62.25 1.25
C TRP A 650 -7.86 -62.48 2.68
N GLY A 651 -7.01 -63.14 3.47
CA GLY A 651 -7.15 -63.31 4.91
C GLY A 651 -7.95 -64.51 5.36
N THR A 652 -8.24 -65.40 4.42
CA THR A 652 -8.74 -66.75 4.67
C THR A 652 -7.65 -67.57 5.40
N PRO A 653 -7.95 -68.23 6.53
CA PRO A 653 -6.97 -69.02 7.29
C PRO A 653 -6.46 -70.22 6.50
N TYR A 654 -5.24 -70.65 6.79
CA TYR A 654 -4.64 -71.88 6.28
C TYR A 654 -3.94 -72.67 7.39
N ARG A 655 -4.47 -73.85 7.70
CA ARG A 655 -3.93 -74.82 8.66
C ARG A 655 -3.62 -76.10 7.92
N TYR A 656 -2.34 -76.45 7.83
CA TYR A 656 -1.89 -77.62 7.09
C TYR A 656 -2.49 -78.94 7.62
N TYR A 657 -2.82 -78.99 8.91
CA TYR A 657 -3.42 -80.15 9.59
C TYR A 657 -4.94 -80.25 9.40
N TYR A 658 -5.58 -79.32 8.70
CA TYR A 658 -7.00 -79.39 8.39
C TYR A 658 -7.18 -79.68 6.89
N GLU A 659 -7.65 -80.89 6.57
CA GLU A 659 -7.68 -81.44 5.20
C GLU A 659 -8.37 -80.51 4.19
N ILE A 660 -9.52 -79.92 4.57
CA ILE A 660 -10.29 -78.99 3.71
C ILE A 660 -9.48 -77.73 3.37
N GLU A 661 -8.63 -77.25 4.27
CA GLU A 661 -7.78 -76.07 4.03
C GLU A 661 -6.54 -76.42 3.20
N CYS A 662 -6.00 -77.63 3.37
CA CYS A 662 -4.90 -78.13 2.54
C CYS A 662 -5.35 -78.35 1.07
N ASP A 663 -6.56 -78.87 0.88
CA ASP A 663 -7.12 -79.20 -0.43
C ASP A 663 -7.33 -77.99 -1.35
N ARG A 664 -7.33 -76.78 -0.79
CA ARG A 664 -7.38 -75.50 -1.52
C ARG A 664 -6.27 -75.40 -2.58
N CYS A 665 -5.10 -75.94 -2.28
CA CYS A 665 -3.94 -75.91 -3.17
C CYS A 665 -3.69 -77.27 -3.84
N HIS A 666 -4.13 -78.38 -3.22
CA HIS A 666 -3.79 -79.73 -3.66
C HIS A 666 -4.89 -80.46 -4.47
N LYS A 667 -6.10 -79.88 -4.60
CA LYS A 667 -7.19 -80.38 -5.47
C LYS A 667 -7.44 -81.89 -5.37
N TYR A 668 -7.82 -82.38 -4.18
CA TYR A 668 -8.33 -83.75 -4.00
C TYR A 668 -9.86 -83.84 -3.89
N GLY A 669 -10.62 -82.99 -4.60
CA GLY A 669 -12.05 -83.26 -4.88
C GLY A 669 -13.04 -83.06 -3.74
N TYR A 670 -12.66 -82.44 -2.61
CA TYR A 670 -13.55 -82.23 -1.45
C TYR A 670 -13.99 -80.79 -1.18
N CYS A 671 -13.68 -79.84 -2.07
CA CYS A 671 -14.24 -78.49 -1.98
C CYS A 671 -15.32 -78.30 -3.06
N PRO A 672 -16.62 -78.32 -2.69
CA PRO A 672 -17.73 -78.16 -3.63
C PRO A 672 -17.74 -76.81 -4.35
#